data_AF-A0A7V1CVI4-F1
#
_entry.id   AF-A0A7V1CVI4-F1
#
_cell.length_a   1.000
_cell.length_b   1.000
_cell.length_c   1.000
_cell.angle_alpha   90.00
_cell.angle_beta   90.00
_cell.angle_gamma   90.00
#
_symmetry.space_group_name_H-M   'P 1'
#
loop_
_entity.id
_entity.type
_entity.pdbx_description
1 polymer ?
#
loop_
_entity_poly.entity_id
_entity_poly.type
_entity_poly.pdbx_seq_one_letter_code
_entity_poly.pdbx_strand_id
1 'polypeptide(L)'
;MAIFSSSLQHRLYRLFILLSLPGILVILFSLWHAKQMARQESRQQAFAVAEQLVEQQTELLKKIKTFTTQLADLKDFAAPLQTGCPYYLAKIQKLQPEIANIGIVNMQGDPVCLLKGRKENINIADREYFQNAVATKSFAIGYFQKDRSINTLSFNFAYPLIDQQQQVYGAVVTAVRLDWWSQILASFHLPEDALAVITDNNGRIIANYPNNASLLGENINAYGFSSELPMPNSTIELQGINHVLHSKTMYTDETQNSLNVYVVIPFNSAIQAANQLFLYTLAVFSLMIIGLSVFAHNQLKRNVLTPIAQLTLTIKDLAQGLLPKQFSLNSPELNTLYQHFKAMAQTRLAAEANVKRQHDELSSLLNALPDTYIRINVHGDVLNLGGQISQLYLPEPISSKLHLRELLGEEKSKQLLKHLPCKNKTSQFELTIKKPAIEQIFEVRISAKLNSNEYTIVLQDISHRKHAEKASHLASMVYANSSEGMAITDPNGVILDVNPAFCEVTQYSKDEILGNTTAILASGKHSKAFYHGMWLQLQKTGRWQGEIINRRKDGELFTEWLTIDTVYDEHSEAQRRVAIFTDITAKKAAEDLIWHQTHFDHLTNLPNRIELKKRLNQHINNTLNPNEPLVIMLLDIDHFKDINDTLGHFYGDELLKLIAVRLQQEIVDIEFIARIGGDEFVIVHAKLVTEEHIKKVANDILNAMTKAFILEGEELHIATSIGIAIAPIDGDSSELLLKAADQAMYKAKQSGRNCFKFFNHNLREQAQARMDLLKNMRSGIEQQQFALYYQAIVDLDSGHIHKAEALLRWQHPTRGVISPAEFIPLAEESRYINPLGQFVFTRALQTLSTLRTQLDANFQLSINVSPVQFSCLDSGIDQWPTLLKAANLPPSAIVAEITEGLMIAPEQLTQQRLKALVKSGMELALDDFGTGYSSLAYLQQMDADYLKIDKCFVDNIQAGNQDLALCKAIITMAHQFGLKVIAEGIETPEQQQLLLGIGCDYGQGYLFAKPLPEQQFLALVSNQSTTTS
;
A
#
# COMPACT_ATOMS: atom_id res chain seq x y z
N MET A 1 -4.61 12.98 -54.47
CA MET A 1 -3.56 13.84 -53.88
C MET A 1 -2.23 13.10 -53.86
N ALA A 2 -1.18 13.77 -54.34
CA ALA A 2 0.12 13.20 -54.70
C ALA A 2 1.02 12.89 -53.48
N ILE A 3 0.99 11.65 -52.95
CA ILE A 3 1.90 11.23 -51.86
C ILE A 3 2.59 9.86 -52.10
N PHE A 4 2.34 9.18 -53.23
CA PHE A 4 2.86 7.82 -53.50
C PHE A 4 4.08 7.72 -54.44
N SER A 5 4.67 8.83 -54.89
CA SER A 5 5.84 8.83 -55.79
C SER A 5 7.17 9.15 -55.07
N SER A 6 7.37 8.65 -53.86
CA SER A 6 8.60 8.94 -53.12
C SER A 6 9.61 7.79 -53.27
N SER A 7 10.88 8.16 -53.51
CA SER A 7 12.00 7.25 -53.78
C SER A 7 12.12 6.14 -52.72
N LEU A 8 12.83 5.04 -53.02
CA LEU A 8 13.11 3.94 -52.07
C LEU A 8 13.51 4.48 -50.67
N GLN A 9 14.31 5.53 -50.66
CA GLN A 9 14.71 6.28 -49.46
C GLN A 9 13.51 6.76 -48.62
N HIS A 10 12.49 7.36 -49.22
CA HIS A 10 11.33 7.85 -48.49
C HIS A 10 10.44 6.72 -47.96
N ARG A 11 10.35 5.59 -48.67
CA ARG A 11 9.59 4.41 -48.19
C ARG A 11 10.25 3.82 -46.95
N LEU A 12 11.58 3.79 -46.91
CA LEU A 12 12.34 3.31 -45.76
C LEU A 12 12.23 4.24 -44.55
N TYR A 13 12.22 5.56 -44.74
CA TYR A 13 11.93 6.49 -43.63
C TYR A 13 10.50 6.36 -43.09
N ARG A 14 9.51 6.13 -43.96
CA ARG A 14 8.13 5.88 -43.52
C ARG A 14 8.01 4.62 -42.67
N LEU A 15 8.72 3.56 -43.03
CA LEU A 15 8.76 2.32 -42.25
C LEU A 15 9.34 2.57 -40.85
N PHE A 16 10.41 3.36 -40.76
CA PHE A 16 11.01 3.72 -39.47
C PHE A 16 10.05 4.53 -38.59
N ILE A 17 9.33 5.50 -39.16
CA ILE A 17 8.30 6.27 -38.44
C ILE A 17 7.17 5.33 -37.95
N LEU A 18 6.70 4.42 -38.80
CA LEU A 18 5.68 3.43 -38.45
C LEU A 18 6.11 2.50 -37.31
N LEU A 19 7.39 2.14 -37.23
CA LEU A 19 7.94 1.32 -36.16
C LEU A 19 8.06 2.09 -34.82
N SER A 20 8.16 3.42 -34.85
CA SER A 20 8.24 4.24 -33.64
C SER A 20 6.87 4.60 -33.02
N LEU A 21 5.79 4.49 -33.80
CA LEU A 21 4.41 4.83 -33.40
C LEU A 21 3.90 4.06 -32.17
N PRO A 22 4.11 2.73 -32.03
CA PRO A 22 3.70 1.99 -30.83
C PRO A 22 4.37 2.51 -29.55
N GLY A 23 5.65 2.89 -29.61
CA GLY A 23 6.37 3.44 -28.46
C GLY A 23 5.80 4.79 -28.01
N ILE A 24 5.43 5.64 -28.97
CA ILE A 24 4.74 6.91 -28.69
C ILE A 24 3.39 6.67 -28.01
N LEU A 25 2.61 5.68 -28.50
CA LEU A 25 1.32 5.32 -27.92
C LEU A 25 1.45 4.79 -26.49
N VAL A 26 2.45 3.95 -26.21
CA VAL A 26 2.71 3.43 -24.86
C VAL A 26 3.06 4.56 -23.89
N ILE A 27 3.89 5.53 -24.32
CA ILE A 27 4.23 6.68 -23.51
C ILE A 27 2.99 7.53 -23.23
N LEU A 28 2.20 7.88 -24.26
CA LEU A 28 0.96 8.62 -24.09
C LEU A 28 -0.03 7.92 -23.14
N PHE A 29 -0.13 6.59 -23.22
CA PHE A 29 -0.96 5.80 -22.33
C PHE A 29 -0.44 5.79 -20.89
N SER A 30 0.87 5.56 -20.68
CA SER A 30 1.51 5.59 -19.36
C SER A 30 1.29 6.91 -18.64
N LEU A 31 1.26 8.02 -19.38
CA LEU A 31 1.06 9.36 -18.86
C LEU A 31 -0.39 9.64 -18.51
N TRP A 32 -1.30 9.25 -19.40
CA TRP A 32 -2.72 9.29 -19.10
C TRP A 32 -3.00 8.51 -17.82
N HIS A 33 -2.41 7.33 -17.67
CA HIS A 33 -2.55 6.51 -16.48
C HIS A 33 -1.96 7.17 -15.23
N ALA A 34 -0.73 7.69 -15.28
CA ALA A 34 -0.11 8.41 -14.16
C ALA A 34 -0.95 9.62 -13.69
N LYS A 35 -1.55 10.37 -14.64
CA LYS A 35 -2.44 11.48 -14.33
C LYS A 35 -3.74 11.01 -13.66
N GLN A 36 -4.31 9.87 -14.07
CA GLN A 36 -5.48 9.29 -13.41
C GLN A 36 -5.15 8.84 -11.98
N MET A 37 -3.99 8.20 -11.78
CA MET A 37 -3.54 7.74 -10.47
C MET A 37 -3.36 8.90 -9.49
N ALA A 38 -2.68 9.98 -9.90
CA ALA A 38 -2.50 11.17 -9.06
C ALA A 38 -3.86 11.79 -8.65
N ARG A 39 -4.85 11.81 -9.55
CA ARG A 39 -6.19 12.30 -9.23
C ARG A 39 -6.93 11.41 -8.24
N GLN A 40 -6.76 10.09 -8.36
CA GLN A 40 -7.37 9.11 -7.47
C GLN A 40 -6.76 9.18 -6.07
N GLU A 41 -5.44 9.33 -5.97
CA GLU A 41 -4.71 9.46 -4.71
C GLU A 41 -5.11 10.74 -3.95
N SER A 42 -5.14 11.90 -4.62
CA SER A 42 -5.61 13.14 -3.99
C SER A 42 -7.08 13.06 -3.55
N ARG A 43 -7.92 12.28 -4.25
CA ARG A 43 -9.31 12.04 -3.83
C ARG A 43 -9.39 11.17 -2.57
N GLN A 44 -8.57 10.12 -2.49
CA GLN A 44 -8.48 9.30 -1.28
C GLN A 44 -7.95 10.10 -0.09
N GLN A 45 -6.99 10.99 -0.33
CA GLN A 45 -6.48 11.89 0.70
C GLN A 45 -7.56 12.86 1.20
N ALA A 46 -8.32 13.50 0.29
CA ALA A 46 -9.43 14.38 0.66
C ALA A 46 -10.51 13.65 1.47
N PHE A 47 -10.83 12.41 1.10
CA PHE A 47 -11.74 11.54 1.84
C PHE A 47 -11.21 11.22 3.24
N ALA A 48 -9.97 10.75 3.35
CA ALA A 48 -9.36 10.37 4.63
C ALA A 48 -9.26 11.56 5.61
N VAL A 49 -8.88 12.73 5.10
CA VAL A 49 -8.83 13.96 5.88
C VAL A 49 -10.21 14.38 6.36
N ALA A 50 -11.24 14.30 5.50
CA ALA A 50 -12.60 14.64 5.88
C ALA A 50 -13.19 13.66 6.90
N GLU A 51 -12.94 12.35 6.76
CA GLU A 51 -13.31 11.34 7.76
C GLU A 51 -12.68 11.65 9.12
N GLN A 52 -11.37 11.88 9.14
CA GLN A 52 -10.64 12.16 10.37
C GLN A 52 -11.10 13.48 11.03
N LEU A 53 -11.36 14.52 10.22
CA LEU A 53 -11.90 15.77 10.73
C LEU A 53 -13.30 15.59 11.32
N VAL A 54 -14.19 14.86 10.64
CA VAL A 54 -15.53 14.57 11.15
C VAL A 54 -15.44 13.81 12.47
N GLU A 55 -14.65 12.75 12.56
CA GLU A 55 -14.51 11.97 13.79
C GLU A 55 -14.08 12.84 14.98
N GLN A 56 -13.08 13.70 14.78
CA GLN A 56 -12.60 14.62 15.83
C GLN A 56 -13.64 15.67 16.23
N GLN A 57 -14.32 16.29 15.25
CA GLN A 57 -15.33 17.31 15.54
C GLN A 57 -16.60 16.71 16.13
N THR A 58 -16.96 15.48 15.77
CA THR A 58 -18.05 14.72 16.38
C THR A 58 -17.74 14.39 17.84
N GLU A 59 -16.50 14.05 18.19
CA GLU A 59 -16.11 13.88 19.60
C GLU A 59 -16.19 15.19 20.40
N LEU A 60 -15.85 16.34 19.80
CA LEU A 60 -16.08 17.64 20.43
C LEU A 60 -17.58 17.90 20.68
N LEU A 61 -18.42 17.66 19.67
CA LEU A 61 -19.88 17.77 19.80
C LEU A 61 -20.44 16.83 20.86
N LYS A 62 -19.90 15.61 20.97
CA LYS A 62 -20.29 14.63 21.98
C LYS A 62 -19.90 15.07 23.39
N LYS A 63 -18.74 15.71 23.57
CA LYS A 63 -18.36 16.33 24.85
C LYS A 63 -19.33 17.45 25.24
N ILE A 64 -19.65 18.35 24.31
CA ILE A 64 -20.63 19.42 24.55
C ILE A 64 -22.00 18.82 24.89
N LYS A 65 -22.48 17.83 24.13
CA LYS A 65 -23.74 17.13 24.41
C LYS A 65 -23.75 16.50 25.80
N THR A 66 -22.72 15.72 26.13
CA THR A 66 -22.59 15.07 27.43
C THR A 66 -22.58 16.11 28.55
N PHE A 67 -21.84 17.19 28.37
CA PHE A 67 -21.77 18.29 29.31
C PHE A 67 -23.13 18.97 29.53
N THR A 68 -23.82 19.36 28.46
CA THR A 68 -25.13 20.01 28.54
C THR A 68 -26.20 19.10 29.15
N THR A 69 -26.19 17.81 28.83
CA THR A 69 -27.10 16.81 29.40
C THR A 69 -26.82 16.57 30.89
N GLN A 70 -25.56 16.31 31.27
CA GLN A 70 -25.19 16.13 32.68
C GLN A 70 -25.50 17.37 33.51
N LEU A 71 -25.35 18.56 32.92
CA LEU A 71 -25.73 19.79 33.60
C LEU A 71 -27.23 19.87 33.81
N ALA A 72 -28.06 19.45 32.85
CA ALA A 72 -29.51 19.40 33.02
C ALA A 72 -29.97 18.38 34.08
N ASP A 73 -29.22 17.30 34.29
CA ASP A 73 -29.53 16.25 35.28
C ASP A 73 -29.17 16.63 36.74
N LEU A 74 -28.53 17.78 36.96
CA LEU A 74 -28.20 18.22 38.33
C LEU A 74 -29.46 18.58 39.11
N LYS A 75 -29.62 17.95 40.29
CA LYS A 75 -30.76 18.15 41.20
C LYS A 75 -31.00 19.61 41.60
N ASP A 76 -29.94 20.43 41.59
CA ASP A 76 -29.98 21.85 41.91
C ASP A 76 -30.85 22.67 40.94
N PHE A 77 -31.21 22.09 39.79
CA PHE A 77 -32.08 22.71 38.79
C PHE A 77 -33.52 22.21 38.80
N ALA A 78 -33.85 21.22 39.64
CA ALA A 78 -35.19 20.61 39.76
C ALA A 78 -36.24 21.52 40.44
N ALA A 79 -35.82 22.64 41.03
CA ALA A 79 -36.69 23.67 41.60
C ALA A 79 -36.39 25.03 40.95
N PRO A 80 -37.37 25.93 40.81
CA PRO A 80 -37.12 27.26 40.26
C PRO A 80 -36.03 27.96 41.08
N LEU A 81 -34.89 28.26 40.44
CA LEU A 81 -33.77 28.99 41.03
C LEU A 81 -34.26 30.36 41.52
N GLN A 82 -34.58 30.47 42.82
CA GLN A 82 -35.20 31.68 43.35
C GLN A 82 -34.22 32.87 43.42
N THR A 83 -32.90 32.66 43.44
CA THR A 83 -31.91 33.75 43.38
C THR A 83 -30.55 33.32 42.83
N GLY A 84 -30.21 33.79 41.62
CA GLY A 84 -28.84 33.77 41.06
C GLY A 84 -28.40 32.44 40.46
N CYS A 85 -27.32 32.47 39.66
CA CYS A 85 -26.68 31.26 39.16
C CYS A 85 -25.86 30.59 40.27
N PRO A 86 -25.86 29.25 40.34
CA PRO A 86 -24.97 28.56 41.27
C PRO A 86 -23.49 28.88 40.99
N TYR A 87 -22.74 29.20 42.04
CA TYR A 87 -21.32 29.57 41.95
C TYR A 87 -20.46 28.48 41.30
N TYR A 88 -20.84 27.21 41.42
CA TYR A 88 -20.13 26.11 40.79
C TYR A 88 -20.16 26.16 39.26
N LEU A 89 -21.18 26.76 38.63
CA LEU A 89 -21.23 26.92 37.17
C LEU A 89 -20.03 27.74 36.64
N ALA A 90 -19.58 28.74 37.41
CA ALA A 90 -18.40 29.52 37.08
C ALA A 90 -17.10 28.71 37.16
N LYS A 91 -17.04 27.75 38.08
CA LYS A 91 -15.91 26.82 38.19
C LYS A 91 -15.94 25.78 37.06
N ILE A 92 -17.11 25.22 36.77
CA ILE A 92 -17.32 24.25 35.71
C ILE A 92 -16.95 24.86 34.35
N GLN A 93 -17.35 26.10 34.07
CA GLN A 93 -16.95 26.77 32.83
C GLN A 93 -15.43 26.91 32.69
N LYS A 94 -14.68 27.15 33.78
CA LYS A 94 -13.21 27.19 33.73
C LYS A 94 -12.60 25.83 33.37
N LEU A 95 -13.32 24.74 33.65
CA LEU A 95 -12.91 23.38 33.31
C LEU A 95 -13.32 22.94 31.91
N GLN A 96 -14.17 23.73 31.23
CA GLN A 96 -14.71 23.45 29.90
C GLN A 96 -14.46 24.67 28.99
N PRO A 97 -13.21 24.88 28.53
CA PRO A 97 -12.83 26.07 27.75
C PRO A 97 -13.63 26.22 26.44
N GLU A 98 -14.20 25.15 25.91
CA GLU A 98 -15.11 25.14 24.75
C GLU A 98 -16.42 25.91 25.01
N ILE A 99 -16.89 25.96 26.27
CA ILE A 99 -18.17 26.59 26.63
C ILE A 99 -17.95 28.07 26.99
N ALA A 100 -18.37 28.96 26.09
CA ALA A 100 -18.28 30.41 26.25
C ALA A 100 -19.33 30.97 27.22
N ASN A 101 -20.52 30.37 27.30
CA ASN A 101 -21.54 30.74 28.28
C ASN A 101 -22.49 29.59 28.61
N ILE A 102 -23.12 29.66 29.78
CA ILE A 102 -24.13 28.72 30.25
C ILE A 102 -25.35 29.53 30.69
N GLY A 103 -26.53 29.14 30.21
CA GLY A 103 -27.81 29.74 30.56
C GLY A 103 -28.82 28.67 30.97
N ILE A 104 -29.64 28.98 31.97
CA ILE A 104 -30.81 28.20 32.36
C ILE A 104 -32.03 29.04 32.05
N VAL A 105 -32.93 28.49 31.24
CA VAL A 105 -34.02 29.23 30.61
C VAL A 105 -35.35 28.57 30.95
N ASN A 106 -36.36 29.36 31.32
CA ASN A 106 -37.71 28.85 31.60
C ASN A 106 -38.47 28.54 30.29
N MET A 107 -39.67 27.96 30.40
CA MET A 107 -40.53 27.67 29.23
C MET A 107 -40.95 28.90 28.42
N GLN A 108 -40.91 30.10 29.01
CA GLN A 108 -41.20 31.37 28.33
C GLN A 108 -39.99 31.92 27.56
N GLY A 109 -38.84 31.25 27.61
CA GLY A 109 -37.60 31.68 26.95
C GLY A 109 -36.81 32.73 27.73
N ASP A 110 -37.19 33.03 28.96
CA ASP A 110 -36.49 33.98 29.82
C ASP A 110 -35.36 33.28 30.60
N PRO A 111 -34.15 33.86 30.63
CA PRO A 111 -33.02 33.34 31.38
C PRO A 111 -33.25 33.50 32.88
N VAL A 112 -33.45 32.38 33.56
CA VAL A 112 -33.51 32.29 35.03
C VAL A 112 -32.11 32.53 35.62
N CYS A 113 -31.09 31.94 34.99
CA CYS A 113 -29.68 32.06 35.33
C CYS A 113 -28.83 32.23 34.05
N LEU A 114 -27.92 33.23 34.04
CA LEU A 114 -26.88 33.41 33.02
C LEU A 114 -25.52 33.56 33.70
N LEU A 115 -24.55 32.78 33.26
CA LEU A 115 -23.22 32.79 33.87
C LEU A 115 -22.41 34.05 33.54
N LYS A 116 -22.47 34.52 32.29
CA LYS A 116 -21.86 35.78 31.81
C LYS A 116 -22.92 36.60 31.07
N GLY A 117 -23.02 37.89 31.38
CA GLY A 117 -23.96 38.85 30.76
C GLY A 117 -24.91 39.53 31.74
N ARG A 118 -25.48 40.69 31.38
CA ARG A 118 -26.52 41.37 32.17
C ARG A 118 -27.89 40.74 31.92
N LYS A 119 -28.75 40.72 32.94
CA LYS A 119 -30.11 40.13 32.91
C LYS A 119 -31.14 40.95 32.10
N GLU A 120 -30.75 42.05 31.47
CA GLU A 120 -31.69 43.00 30.85
C GLU A 120 -32.10 42.53 29.44
N ASN A 121 -33.38 42.17 29.28
CA ASN A 121 -34.10 41.96 28.02
C ASN A 121 -33.55 40.88 27.05
N ILE A 122 -33.04 39.76 27.56
CA ILE A 122 -32.71 38.59 26.74
C ILE A 122 -33.85 37.58 26.85
N ASN A 123 -34.57 37.31 25.76
CA ASN A 123 -35.53 36.22 25.64
C ASN A 123 -35.14 35.37 24.41
N ILE A 124 -35.14 34.04 24.54
CA ILE A 124 -34.74 33.10 23.50
C ILE A 124 -35.87 32.15 23.06
N ALA A 125 -37.13 32.45 23.38
CA ALA A 125 -38.26 31.60 22.99
C ALA A 125 -38.40 31.49 21.47
N ASP A 126 -37.90 32.47 20.72
CA ASP A 126 -37.84 32.51 19.26
C ASP A 126 -36.72 31.65 18.65
N ARG A 127 -35.83 31.07 19.46
CA ARG A 127 -34.65 30.36 18.98
C ARG A 127 -34.94 28.90 18.74
N GLU A 128 -34.65 28.43 17.53
CA GLU A 128 -34.91 27.05 17.10
C GLU A 128 -34.22 26.01 17.98
N TYR A 129 -32.95 26.19 18.39
CA TYR A 129 -32.30 25.22 19.29
C TYR A 129 -33.07 25.03 20.62
N PHE A 130 -33.69 26.09 21.14
CA PHE A 130 -34.48 26.03 22.36
C PHE A 130 -35.83 25.36 22.10
N GLN A 131 -36.52 25.75 21.03
CA GLN A 131 -37.78 25.14 20.61
C GLN A 131 -37.62 23.65 20.32
N ASN A 132 -36.57 23.26 19.59
CA ASN A 132 -36.26 21.89 19.21
C ASN A 132 -35.94 21.04 20.44
N ALA A 133 -35.12 21.54 21.37
CA ALA A 133 -34.80 20.83 22.62
C ALA A 133 -36.05 20.57 23.47
N VAL A 134 -36.92 21.57 23.60
CA VAL A 134 -38.17 21.45 24.38
C VAL A 134 -39.18 20.54 23.69
N ALA A 135 -39.32 20.64 22.36
CA ALA A 135 -40.30 19.87 21.59
C ALA A 135 -39.92 18.39 21.45
N THR A 136 -38.65 18.10 21.16
CA THR A 136 -38.15 16.72 20.96
C THR A 136 -37.77 16.02 22.25
N LYS A 137 -37.65 16.78 23.35
CA LYS A 137 -37.07 16.31 24.61
C LYS A 137 -35.64 15.75 24.45
N SER A 138 -34.89 16.24 23.46
CA SER A 138 -33.57 15.75 23.11
C SER A 138 -32.55 16.90 23.01
N PHE A 139 -31.28 16.55 22.80
CA PHE A 139 -30.23 17.54 22.56
C PHE A 139 -30.40 18.18 21.17
N ALA A 140 -30.56 19.50 21.15
CA ALA A 140 -30.73 20.26 19.91
C ALA A 140 -29.55 21.21 19.66
N ILE A 141 -29.26 21.40 18.38
CA ILE A 141 -28.22 22.29 17.88
C ILE A 141 -28.82 23.57 17.31
N GLY A 142 -28.08 24.68 17.38
CA GLY A 142 -28.51 25.98 16.88
C GLY A 142 -28.05 26.27 15.46
N TYR A 143 -27.90 27.57 15.20
CA TYR A 143 -27.45 28.13 13.95
C TYR A 143 -26.41 29.21 14.25
N PHE A 144 -25.78 29.70 13.19
CA PHE A 144 -24.98 30.92 13.30
C PHE A 144 -25.79 32.06 13.92
N GLN A 145 -25.29 32.62 15.03
CA GLN A 145 -25.88 33.81 15.64
C GLN A 145 -24.84 34.62 16.41
N LYS A 146 -25.21 35.86 16.74
CA LYS A 146 -24.49 36.69 17.69
C LYS A 146 -25.15 36.57 19.06
N ASP A 147 -24.41 36.05 20.03
CA ASP A 147 -24.91 35.92 21.40
C ASP A 147 -25.06 37.31 22.05
N ARG A 148 -26.27 37.64 22.52
CA ARG A 148 -26.59 38.92 23.16
C ARG A 148 -26.04 39.05 24.58
N SER A 149 -25.78 37.93 25.26
CA SER A 149 -25.30 37.90 26.65
C SER A 149 -23.80 38.17 26.76
N ILE A 150 -23.02 37.71 25.77
CA ILE A 150 -21.55 37.84 25.73
C ILE A 150 -21.04 38.67 24.54
N ASN A 151 -21.93 39.16 23.67
CA ASN A 151 -21.63 40.03 22.52
C ASN A 151 -20.57 39.45 21.57
N THR A 152 -20.63 38.14 21.28
CA THR A 152 -19.70 37.44 20.38
C THR A 152 -20.44 36.50 19.42
N LEU A 153 -19.78 36.08 18.35
CA LEU A 153 -20.32 35.08 17.44
C LEU A 153 -20.29 33.71 18.11
N SER A 154 -21.44 33.04 18.11
CA SER A 154 -21.64 31.81 18.85
C SER A 154 -22.48 30.80 18.09
N PHE A 155 -22.27 29.54 18.42
CA PHE A 155 -23.19 28.46 18.14
C PHE A 155 -23.73 27.92 19.46
N ASN A 156 -25.06 27.83 19.58
CA ASN A 156 -25.71 27.45 20.82
C ASN A 156 -26.29 26.04 20.74
N PHE A 157 -26.30 25.38 21.89
CA PHE A 157 -26.85 24.05 22.10
C PHE A 157 -27.84 24.10 23.24
N ALA A 158 -28.86 23.27 23.20
CA ALA A 158 -29.81 23.16 24.30
C ALA A 158 -30.20 21.71 24.61
N TYR A 159 -30.52 21.50 25.89
CA TYR A 159 -31.08 20.26 26.40
C TYR A 159 -32.23 20.59 27.36
N PRO A 160 -33.38 19.90 27.27
CA PRO A 160 -34.54 20.18 28.13
C PRO A 160 -34.26 19.87 29.60
N LEU A 161 -34.83 20.66 30.49
CA LEU A 161 -34.94 20.34 31.91
C LEU A 161 -36.24 19.59 32.15
N ILE A 162 -36.14 18.34 32.60
CA ILE A 162 -37.26 17.41 32.74
C ILE A 162 -37.45 17.08 34.22
N ASP A 163 -38.67 17.21 34.73
CA ASP A 163 -39.01 16.87 36.12
C ASP A 163 -39.23 15.36 36.32
N GLN A 164 -39.49 14.96 37.58
CA GLN A 164 -39.75 13.56 37.94
C GLN A 164 -41.02 12.99 37.28
N GLN A 165 -41.92 13.86 36.80
CA GLN A 165 -43.15 13.52 36.08
C GLN A 165 -42.97 13.55 34.56
N GLN A 166 -41.73 13.64 34.06
CA GLN A 166 -41.39 13.69 32.63
C GLN A 166 -41.93 14.94 31.89
N GLN A 167 -42.23 16.02 32.63
CA GLN A 167 -42.62 17.31 32.05
C GLN A 167 -41.40 18.23 31.89
N VAL A 168 -41.36 18.93 30.76
CA VAL A 168 -40.32 19.92 30.47
C VAL A 168 -40.72 21.25 31.12
N TYR A 169 -39.86 21.81 31.96
CA TYR A 169 -40.10 23.10 32.63
C TYR A 169 -39.07 24.18 32.28
N GLY A 170 -38.10 23.86 31.42
CA GLY A 170 -37.10 24.79 30.91
C GLY A 170 -36.06 24.08 30.05
N ALA A 171 -34.94 24.74 29.80
CA ALA A 171 -33.79 24.15 29.14
C ALA A 171 -32.47 24.71 29.68
N VAL A 172 -31.45 23.85 29.66
CA VAL A 172 -30.05 24.27 29.78
C VAL A 172 -29.55 24.64 28.39
N VAL A 173 -28.93 25.80 28.28
CA VAL A 173 -28.35 26.34 27.05
C VAL A 173 -26.86 26.55 27.24
N THR A 174 -26.06 26.03 26.31
CA THR A 174 -24.61 26.22 26.29
C THR A 174 -24.20 26.87 24.98
N ALA A 175 -23.35 27.88 25.05
CA ALA A 175 -22.87 28.62 23.88
C ALA A 175 -21.38 28.35 23.64
N VAL A 176 -21.00 28.05 22.41
CA VAL A 176 -19.61 27.89 21.96
C VAL A 176 -19.24 29.07 21.07
N ARG A 177 -18.04 29.61 21.26
CA ARG A 177 -17.49 30.71 20.45
C ARG A 177 -17.01 30.21 19.10
N LEU A 178 -17.43 30.87 18.02
CA LEU A 178 -17.07 30.43 16.66
C LEU A 178 -15.60 30.63 16.33
N ASP A 179 -14.98 31.70 16.84
CA ASP A 179 -13.56 31.96 16.63
C ASP A 179 -12.67 30.92 17.33
N TRP A 180 -13.09 30.46 18.51
CA TRP A 180 -12.47 29.31 19.17
C TRP A 180 -12.66 28.03 18.34
N TRP A 181 -13.86 27.79 17.80
CA TRP A 181 -14.11 26.60 16.98
C TRP A 181 -13.24 26.60 15.70
N SER A 182 -13.07 27.75 15.03
CA SER A 182 -12.14 27.90 13.90
C SER A 182 -10.68 27.64 14.31
N GLN A 183 -10.25 28.05 15.52
CA GLN A 183 -8.90 27.76 16.02
C GLN A 183 -8.68 26.26 16.25
N ILE A 184 -9.68 25.56 16.80
CA ILE A 184 -9.62 24.09 16.96
C ILE A 184 -9.59 23.40 15.61
N LEU A 185 -10.43 23.83 14.66
CA LEU A 185 -10.39 23.31 13.29
C LEU A 185 -9.00 23.53 12.65
N ALA A 186 -8.40 24.69 12.88
CA ALA A 186 -7.07 25.04 12.37
C ALA A 186 -5.90 24.34 13.07
N SER A 187 -6.12 23.67 14.21
CA SER A 187 -5.10 22.81 14.82
C SER A 187 -4.83 21.53 14.01
N PHE A 188 -5.69 21.23 13.03
CA PHE A 188 -5.49 20.15 12.09
C PHE A 188 -4.47 20.55 11.03
N HIS A 189 -3.40 19.76 10.89
CA HIS A 189 -2.36 20.02 9.90
C HIS A 189 -2.85 19.62 8.51
N LEU A 190 -3.52 20.55 7.84
CA LEU A 190 -3.96 20.37 6.45
C LEU A 190 -2.84 20.79 5.49
N PRO A 191 -2.80 20.22 4.27
CA PRO A 191 -1.87 20.66 3.22
C PRO A 191 -1.96 22.16 2.94
N GLU A 192 -0.88 22.77 2.44
CA GLU A 192 -0.93 24.14 1.93
C GLU A 192 -2.03 24.30 0.88
N ASP A 193 -2.72 25.44 0.91
CA ASP A 193 -3.89 25.77 0.07
C ASP A 193 -5.13 24.87 0.26
N ALA A 194 -5.16 23.99 1.26
CA ALA A 194 -6.39 23.28 1.62
C ALA A 194 -7.37 24.18 2.38
N LEU A 195 -8.68 23.94 2.17
CA LEU A 195 -9.76 24.60 2.90
C LEU A 195 -10.57 23.56 3.67
N ALA A 196 -10.95 23.89 4.91
CA ALA A 196 -11.95 23.11 5.64
C ALA A 196 -12.99 24.06 6.23
N VAL A 197 -14.27 23.76 6.03
CA VAL A 197 -15.37 24.64 6.43
C VAL A 197 -16.45 23.82 7.12
N ILE A 198 -16.89 24.27 8.29
CA ILE A 198 -18.05 23.75 9.00
C ILE A 198 -19.21 24.70 8.78
N THR A 199 -20.37 24.18 8.39
CA THR A 199 -21.59 24.98 8.23
C THR A 199 -22.75 24.45 9.06
N ASP A 200 -23.67 25.36 9.39
CA ASP A 200 -25.01 24.98 9.84
C ASP A 200 -25.88 24.49 8.67
N ASN A 201 -27.13 24.12 8.98
CA ASN A 201 -28.08 23.58 8.01
C ASN A 201 -28.52 24.60 6.94
N ASN A 202 -28.28 25.90 7.17
CA ASN A 202 -28.51 26.98 6.20
C ASN A 202 -27.28 27.30 5.36
N GLY A 203 -26.19 26.53 5.51
CA GLY A 203 -24.93 26.74 4.82
C GLY A 203 -24.15 27.96 5.33
N ARG A 204 -24.46 28.48 6.52
CA ARG A 204 -23.67 29.56 7.13
C ARG A 204 -22.43 29.00 7.80
N ILE A 205 -21.31 29.68 7.61
CA ILE A 205 -20.00 29.24 8.09
C ILE A 205 -19.94 29.40 9.62
N ILE A 206 -19.71 28.30 10.31
CA ILE A 206 -19.57 28.20 11.78
C ILE A 206 -18.09 28.15 12.17
N ALA A 207 -17.28 27.43 11.39
CA ALA A 207 -15.84 27.33 11.58
C ALA A 207 -15.14 27.19 10.23
N ASN A 208 -13.91 27.70 10.12
CA ASN A 208 -13.15 27.65 8.89
C ASN A 208 -11.64 27.50 9.07
N TYR A 209 -11.01 26.88 8.07
CA TYR A 209 -9.58 26.78 7.84
C TYR A 209 -9.26 27.22 6.41
N PRO A 210 -8.23 28.07 6.21
CA PRO A 210 -7.51 28.81 7.24
C PRO A 210 -8.45 29.77 7.99
N ASN A 211 -8.14 30.06 9.25
CA ASN A 211 -9.02 30.83 10.12
C ASN A 211 -9.21 32.25 9.57
N ASN A 212 -10.43 32.58 9.18
CA ASN A 212 -10.81 33.91 8.72
C ASN A 212 -12.12 34.34 9.39
N ALA A 213 -12.00 35.23 10.38
CA ALA A 213 -13.12 35.70 11.18
C ALA A 213 -14.16 36.50 10.37
N SER A 214 -13.79 37.12 9.24
CA SER A 214 -14.75 37.90 8.44
C SER A 214 -15.72 37.02 7.65
N LEU A 215 -15.43 35.73 7.51
CA LEU A 215 -16.27 34.78 6.79
C LEU A 215 -17.24 34.03 7.72
N LEU A 216 -17.10 34.16 9.04
CA LEU A 216 -18.01 33.54 9.99
C LEU A 216 -19.41 34.14 9.84
N GLY A 217 -20.40 33.29 9.55
CA GLY A 217 -21.79 33.68 9.31
C GLY A 217 -22.15 34.03 7.89
N GLU A 218 -21.16 34.23 7.03
CA GLU A 218 -21.37 34.29 5.59
C GLU A 218 -21.84 32.91 5.09
N ASN A 219 -22.53 32.90 3.97
CA ASN A 219 -22.86 31.65 3.31
C ASN A 219 -21.58 31.01 2.74
N ILE A 220 -21.50 29.68 2.75
CA ILE A 220 -20.38 28.92 2.20
C ILE A 220 -19.99 29.37 0.78
N ASN A 221 -20.94 29.87 -0.02
CA ASN A 221 -20.70 30.49 -1.33
C ASN A 221 -19.62 31.60 -1.33
N ALA A 222 -19.31 32.21 -0.19
CA ALA A 222 -18.21 33.17 -0.04
C ALA A 222 -16.82 32.56 -0.36
N TYR A 223 -16.68 31.24 -0.29
CA TYR A 223 -15.50 30.50 -0.76
C TYR A 223 -15.52 30.19 -2.26
N GLY A 224 -16.52 30.66 -3.01
CA GLY A 224 -16.64 30.45 -4.46
C GLY A 224 -17.44 29.22 -4.86
N PHE A 225 -18.17 28.59 -3.95
CA PHE A 225 -19.10 27.50 -4.28
C PHE A 225 -20.35 28.06 -4.99
N SER A 226 -20.82 27.40 -6.04
CA SER A 226 -22.06 27.75 -6.76
C SER A 226 -23.30 27.54 -5.88
N SER A 227 -24.41 28.21 -6.21
CA SER A 227 -25.67 28.19 -5.44
C SER A 227 -26.30 26.81 -5.22
N GLU A 228 -25.84 25.79 -5.94
CA GLU A 228 -26.04 24.38 -5.62
C GLU A 228 -24.71 23.83 -5.08
N LEU A 229 -24.71 23.42 -3.81
CA LEU A 229 -23.58 22.73 -3.19
C LEU A 229 -23.20 21.54 -4.08
N PRO A 230 -21.94 21.45 -4.55
CA PRO A 230 -21.55 20.38 -5.46
C PRO A 230 -21.77 19.01 -4.81
N MET A 231 -22.16 18.01 -5.62
CA MET A 231 -22.28 16.63 -5.14
C MET A 231 -20.99 16.20 -4.42
N PRO A 232 -21.10 15.43 -3.33
CA PRO A 232 -19.94 14.92 -2.61
C PRO A 232 -19.00 14.20 -3.58
N ASN A 233 -17.69 14.48 -3.50
CA ASN A 233 -16.64 13.96 -4.38
C ASN A 233 -16.55 14.57 -5.78
N SER A 234 -16.82 15.87 -5.91
CA SER A 234 -16.63 16.61 -7.16
C SER A 234 -15.26 17.29 -7.23
N THR A 235 -14.86 17.63 -8.45
CA THR A 235 -13.65 18.43 -8.71
C THR A 235 -14.11 19.86 -8.93
N ILE A 236 -13.55 20.80 -8.17
CA ILE A 236 -13.90 22.22 -8.24
C ILE A 236 -12.66 23.04 -8.56
N GLU A 237 -12.83 24.13 -9.28
CA GLU A 237 -11.76 25.09 -9.55
C GLU A 237 -11.96 26.31 -8.66
N LEU A 238 -11.00 26.57 -7.77
CA LEU A 238 -11.00 27.74 -6.89
C LEU A 238 -9.72 28.51 -7.17
N GLN A 239 -9.86 29.80 -7.51
CA GLN A 239 -8.73 30.71 -7.76
C GLN A 239 -7.71 30.18 -8.80
N GLY A 240 -8.16 29.45 -9.82
CA GLY A 240 -7.30 28.85 -10.85
C GLY A 240 -6.59 27.55 -10.44
N ILE A 241 -6.92 27.01 -9.26
CA ILE A 241 -6.39 25.75 -8.74
C ILE A 241 -7.52 24.73 -8.72
N ASN A 242 -7.26 23.53 -9.27
CA ASN A 242 -8.21 22.44 -9.17
C ASN A 242 -8.08 21.75 -7.81
N HIS A 243 -9.22 21.56 -7.16
CA HIS A 243 -9.34 20.91 -5.88
C HIS A 243 -10.32 19.73 -5.94
N VAL A 244 -10.12 18.78 -5.04
CA VAL A 244 -11.13 17.76 -4.74
C VAL A 244 -11.93 18.21 -3.53
N LEU A 245 -13.25 18.27 -3.68
CA LEU A 245 -14.18 18.55 -2.60
C LEU A 245 -14.75 17.25 -2.05
N HIS A 246 -14.64 17.07 -0.73
CA HIS A 246 -15.37 16.06 0.01
C HIS A 246 -16.24 16.71 1.09
N SER A 247 -17.45 16.20 1.31
CA SER A 247 -18.36 16.70 2.32
C SER A 247 -19.00 15.56 3.10
N LYS A 248 -19.22 15.79 4.40
CA LYS A 248 -19.83 14.82 5.31
C LYS A 248 -20.55 15.53 6.46
N THR A 249 -21.68 14.96 6.88
CA THR A 249 -22.46 15.47 8.01
C THR A 249 -21.86 14.99 9.33
N MET A 250 -21.56 15.91 10.25
CA MET A 250 -20.97 15.62 11.57
C MET A 250 -22.00 15.20 12.61
N TYR A 251 -23.16 15.86 12.59
CA TYR A 251 -24.24 15.63 13.54
C TYR A 251 -25.55 16.07 12.91
N THR A 252 -26.62 15.32 13.20
CA THR A 252 -27.99 15.66 12.85
C THR A 252 -28.84 15.48 14.09
N ASP A 253 -29.62 16.50 14.46
CA ASP A 253 -30.58 16.37 15.56
C ASP A 253 -31.90 15.71 15.08
N GLU A 254 -32.82 15.47 16.00
CA GLU A 254 -34.11 14.82 15.70
C GLU A 254 -35.01 15.65 14.76
N THR A 255 -34.72 16.95 14.61
CA THR A 255 -35.44 17.86 13.70
C THR A 255 -34.79 17.98 12.33
N GLN A 256 -33.79 17.14 12.02
CA GLN A 256 -32.97 17.20 10.81
C GLN A 256 -32.10 18.47 10.67
N ASN A 257 -31.90 19.23 11.76
CA ASN A 257 -30.89 20.28 11.76
C ASN A 257 -29.51 19.59 11.77
N SER A 258 -28.64 19.98 10.83
CA SER A 258 -27.37 19.29 10.59
C SER A 258 -26.17 20.25 10.62
N LEU A 259 -25.04 19.73 11.09
CA LEU A 259 -23.74 20.36 10.95
C LEU A 259 -22.94 19.62 9.89
N ASN A 260 -22.46 20.33 8.88
CA ASN A 260 -21.77 19.73 7.74
C ASN A 260 -20.31 20.20 7.67
N VAL A 261 -19.40 19.29 7.36
CA VAL A 261 -17.99 19.58 7.06
C VAL A 261 -17.76 19.49 5.56
N TYR A 262 -17.03 20.47 5.02
CA TYR A 262 -16.54 20.52 3.66
C TYR A 262 -15.02 20.61 3.70
N VAL A 263 -14.34 19.68 3.04
CA VAL A 263 -12.87 19.66 2.91
C VAL A 263 -12.52 19.76 1.44
N VAL A 264 -11.62 20.70 1.14
CA VAL A 264 -11.16 21.01 -0.20
C VAL A 264 -9.65 20.85 -0.22
N ILE A 265 -9.14 19.88 -0.99
CA ILE A 265 -7.69 19.61 -1.10
C ILE A 265 -7.20 19.90 -2.52
N PRO A 266 -6.13 20.70 -2.70
CA PRO A 266 -5.55 20.96 -4.02
C PRO A 266 -4.83 19.71 -4.56
N PHE A 267 -4.93 19.46 -5.88
CA PHE A 267 -4.20 18.37 -6.54
C PHE A 267 -3.32 18.84 -7.72
N ASN A 268 -3.20 20.16 -7.90
CA ASN A 268 -2.36 20.72 -8.96
C ASN A 268 -0.86 20.41 -8.74
N SER A 269 -0.37 20.37 -7.50
CA SER A 269 1.02 20.00 -7.18
C SER A 269 1.33 18.56 -7.62
N ALA A 270 0.42 17.62 -7.35
CA ALA A 270 0.51 16.24 -7.81
C ALA A 270 0.50 16.12 -9.34
N ILE A 271 -0.33 16.92 -10.02
CA ILE A 271 -0.35 16.99 -11.49
C ILE A 271 0.91 17.63 -12.06
N GLN A 272 1.47 18.66 -11.42
CA GLN A 272 2.70 19.29 -11.86
C GLN A 272 3.88 18.31 -11.80
N ALA A 273 3.98 17.50 -10.74
CA ALA A 273 4.96 16.43 -10.64
C ALA A 273 4.81 15.40 -11.79
N ALA A 274 3.56 14.99 -12.09
CA ALA A 274 3.28 14.10 -13.22
C ALA A 274 3.63 14.74 -14.59
N ASN A 275 3.38 16.04 -14.76
CA ASN A 275 3.72 16.79 -15.96
C ASN A 275 5.23 17.00 -16.12
N GLN A 276 5.99 17.14 -15.03
CA GLN A 276 7.45 17.21 -15.11
C GLN A 276 8.03 15.85 -15.53
N LEU A 277 7.57 14.76 -14.89
CA LEU A 277 7.97 13.41 -15.27
C LEU A 277 7.63 13.11 -16.74
N PHE A 278 6.52 13.64 -17.23
CA PHE A 278 6.16 13.58 -18.66
C PHE A 278 7.22 14.23 -19.54
N LEU A 279 7.54 15.50 -19.30
CA LEU A 279 8.48 16.25 -20.12
C LEU A 279 9.86 15.58 -20.13
N TYR A 280 10.30 15.05 -18.99
CA TYR A 280 11.54 14.27 -18.91
C TYR A 280 11.49 12.98 -19.72
N THR A 281 10.43 12.18 -19.58
CA THR A 281 10.27 10.91 -20.31
C THR A 281 10.18 11.16 -21.82
N LEU A 282 9.45 12.19 -22.23
CA LEU A 282 9.34 12.62 -23.61
C LEU A 282 10.69 13.07 -24.18
N ALA A 283 11.47 13.84 -23.41
CA ALA A 283 12.79 14.31 -23.83
C ALA A 283 13.77 13.15 -24.04
N VAL A 284 13.86 12.21 -23.08
CA VAL A 284 14.73 11.03 -23.17
C VAL A 284 14.34 10.17 -24.37
N PHE A 285 13.04 9.90 -24.55
CA PHE A 285 12.55 9.11 -25.67
C PHE A 285 12.79 9.79 -27.03
N SER A 286 12.59 11.11 -27.10
CA SER A 286 12.87 11.89 -28.31
C SER A 286 14.34 11.83 -28.69
N LEU A 287 15.24 11.95 -27.70
CA LEU A 287 16.69 11.80 -27.91
C LEU A 287 17.06 10.39 -28.41
N MET A 288 16.43 9.35 -27.85
CA MET A 288 16.64 7.96 -28.28
C MET A 288 16.17 7.73 -29.73
N ILE A 289 15.00 8.25 -30.12
CA ILE A 289 14.51 8.19 -31.50
C ILE A 289 15.44 8.95 -32.44
N ILE A 290 15.90 10.14 -32.08
CA ILE A 290 16.84 10.92 -32.90
C ILE A 290 18.13 10.13 -33.11
N GLY A 291 18.68 9.54 -32.04
CA GLY A 291 19.87 8.69 -32.11
C GLY A 291 19.69 7.48 -33.03
N LEU A 292 18.59 6.73 -32.88
CA LEU A 292 18.26 5.60 -33.74
C LEU A 292 18.03 6.03 -35.20
N SER A 293 17.40 7.18 -35.42
CA SER A 293 17.15 7.71 -36.77
C SER A 293 18.44 8.09 -37.47
N VAL A 294 19.39 8.73 -36.78
CA VAL A 294 20.72 9.06 -37.32
C VAL A 294 21.51 7.78 -37.63
N PHE A 295 21.47 6.80 -36.72
CA PHE A 295 22.11 5.51 -36.93
C PHE A 295 21.52 4.76 -38.15
N ALA A 296 20.19 4.69 -38.25
CA ALA A 296 19.49 4.07 -39.37
C ALA A 296 19.78 4.79 -40.70
N HIS A 297 19.79 6.13 -40.72
CA HIS A 297 20.14 6.94 -41.89
C HIS A 297 21.53 6.56 -42.41
N ASN A 298 22.52 6.52 -41.52
CA ASN A 298 23.91 6.23 -41.88
C ASN A 298 24.07 4.81 -42.43
N GLN A 299 23.46 3.82 -41.78
CA GLN A 299 23.51 2.43 -42.23
C GLN A 299 22.81 2.24 -43.59
N LEU A 300 21.66 2.86 -43.79
CA LEU A 300 20.92 2.76 -45.06
C LEU A 300 21.68 3.42 -46.22
N LYS A 301 22.28 4.59 -45.97
CA LYS A 301 23.09 5.28 -46.95
C LYS A 301 24.29 4.43 -47.37
N ARG A 302 25.02 3.89 -46.39
CA ARG A 302 26.25 3.11 -46.62
C ARG A 302 25.99 1.77 -47.31
N ASN A 303 24.97 1.04 -46.87
CA ASN A 303 24.81 -0.37 -47.26
C ASN A 303 23.82 -0.57 -48.42
N VAL A 304 22.94 0.40 -48.71
CA VAL A 304 21.86 0.23 -49.70
C VAL A 304 21.88 1.34 -50.77
N LEU A 305 21.78 2.61 -50.38
CA LEU A 305 21.57 3.70 -51.34
C LEU A 305 22.79 3.95 -52.24
N THR A 306 24.00 4.00 -51.67
CA THR A 306 25.23 4.22 -52.46
C THR A 306 25.53 3.07 -53.43
N PRO A 307 25.46 1.78 -53.03
CA PRO A 307 25.59 0.64 -53.94
C PRO A 307 24.60 0.64 -55.13
N ILE A 308 23.32 0.93 -54.88
CA ILE A 308 22.28 0.95 -55.93
C ILE A 308 22.55 2.07 -56.96
N ALA A 309 23.01 3.24 -56.51
CA ALA A 309 23.36 4.34 -57.40
C ALA A 309 24.51 3.96 -58.35
N GLN A 310 25.53 3.24 -57.85
CA GLN A 310 26.63 2.75 -58.68
C GLN A 310 26.16 1.71 -59.72
N LEU A 311 25.31 0.76 -59.33
CA LEU A 311 24.77 -0.25 -60.23
C LEU A 311 23.91 0.37 -61.36
N THR A 312 23.13 1.41 -61.04
CA THR A 312 22.27 2.12 -62.00
C THR A 312 23.09 2.82 -63.10
N LEU A 313 24.25 3.37 -62.75
CA LEU A 313 25.17 3.97 -63.72
C LEU A 313 25.73 2.90 -64.70
N THR A 314 26.06 1.71 -64.20
CA THR A 314 26.60 0.62 -65.02
C THR A 314 25.60 0.04 -66.03
N ILE A 315 24.31 0.01 -65.67
CA ILE A 315 23.23 -0.43 -66.58
C ILE A 315 23.09 0.53 -67.77
N LYS A 316 23.32 1.83 -67.55
CA LYS A 316 23.28 2.85 -68.59
C LYS A 316 24.37 2.65 -69.65
N ASP A 317 25.55 2.18 -69.23
CA ASP A 317 26.67 1.86 -70.15
C ASP A 317 26.36 0.67 -71.06
N LEU A 318 25.69 -0.38 -70.54
CA LEU A 318 25.30 -1.56 -71.34
C LEU A 318 24.22 -1.24 -72.38
N ALA A 319 23.27 -0.36 -72.05
CA ALA A 319 22.24 0.08 -73.00
C ALA A 319 22.83 0.77 -74.25
N GLN A 320 24.06 1.27 -74.15
CA GLN A 320 24.81 1.88 -75.25
C GLN A 320 25.72 0.89 -75.99
N GLY A 321 25.66 -0.41 -75.66
CA GLY A 321 26.43 -1.47 -76.32
C GLY A 321 27.86 -1.65 -75.83
N LEU A 322 28.23 -1.00 -74.70
CA LEU A 322 29.56 -1.10 -74.10
C LEU A 322 29.60 -2.12 -72.96
N LEU A 323 30.76 -2.77 -72.77
CA LEU A 323 30.96 -3.71 -71.67
C LEU A 323 31.15 -3.00 -70.31
N PRO A 324 30.52 -3.47 -69.21
CA PRO A 324 30.65 -2.88 -67.88
C PRO A 324 32.09 -2.84 -67.31
N LYS A 325 32.49 -1.75 -66.63
CA LYS A 325 33.72 -1.67 -65.81
C LYS A 325 33.58 -2.48 -64.49
N GLN A 326 34.71 -2.95 -63.95
CA GLN A 326 34.77 -3.82 -62.76
C GLN A 326 34.86 -3.02 -61.44
N PHE A 327 34.00 -3.32 -60.46
CA PHE A 327 34.01 -2.75 -59.10
C PHE A 327 33.48 -3.78 -58.07
N SER A 328 33.77 -3.57 -56.78
CA SER A 328 33.32 -4.44 -55.67
C SER A 328 32.16 -3.81 -54.89
N LEU A 329 31.14 -4.61 -54.57
CA LEU A 329 29.99 -4.21 -53.77
C LEU A 329 30.04 -4.91 -52.40
N ASN A 330 29.75 -4.18 -51.33
CA ASN A 330 29.81 -4.68 -49.95
C ASN A 330 28.63 -5.60 -49.55
N SER A 331 27.57 -5.68 -50.36
CA SER A 331 26.47 -6.63 -50.15
C SER A 331 26.68 -7.87 -51.01
N PRO A 332 26.65 -9.09 -50.43
CA PRO A 332 26.80 -10.33 -51.17
C PRO A 332 25.66 -10.53 -52.20
N GLU A 333 24.44 -10.08 -51.90
CA GLU A 333 23.30 -10.16 -52.80
C GLU A 333 23.47 -9.22 -54.00
N LEU A 334 23.85 -7.96 -53.76
CA LEU A 334 24.08 -6.99 -54.85
C LEU A 334 25.29 -7.36 -55.71
N ASN A 335 26.33 -7.95 -55.11
CA ASN A 335 27.48 -8.46 -55.86
C ASN A 335 27.10 -9.67 -56.73
N THR A 336 26.28 -10.57 -56.19
CA THR A 336 25.72 -11.71 -56.94
C THR A 336 24.86 -11.22 -58.11
N LEU A 337 24.06 -10.17 -57.91
CA LEU A 337 23.25 -9.55 -58.96
C LEU A 337 24.12 -8.97 -60.09
N TYR A 338 25.22 -8.28 -59.75
CA TYR A 338 26.17 -7.76 -60.72
C TYR A 338 26.82 -8.87 -61.57
N GLN A 339 27.21 -9.99 -60.96
CA GLN A 339 27.81 -11.13 -61.70
C GLN A 339 26.81 -11.78 -62.67
N HIS A 340 25.55 -11.96 -62.26
CA HIS A 340 24.51 -12.46 -63.16
C HIS A 340 24.25 -11.51 -64.33
N PHE A 341 24.25 -10.19 -64.09
CA PHE A 341 24.10 -9.19 -65.13
C PHE A 341 25.23 -9.24 -66.17
N LYS A 342 26.48 -9.44 -65.72
CA LYS A 342 27.65 -9.61 -66.59
C LYS A 342 27.51 -10.85 -67.50
N ALA A 343 27.03 -11.98 -66.97
CA ALA A 343 26.83 -13.20 -67.75
C ALA A 343 25.71 -13.04 -68.80
N MET A 344 24.59 -12.40 -68.43
CA MET A 344 23.46 -12.15 -69.33
C MET A 344 23.85 -11.29 -70.55
N ALA A 345 24.69 -10.27 -70.34
CA ALA A 345 25.17 -9.39 -71.41
C ALA A 345 25.95 -10.17 -72.50
N GLN A 346 26.72 -11.19 -72.10
CA GLN A 346 27.51 -12.01 -73.01
C GLN A 346 26.65 -13.03 -73.80
N THR A 347 25.63 -13.62 -73.18
CA THR A 347 24.77 -14.64 -73.82
C THR A 347 23.86 -14.07 -74.92
N ARG A 348 23.38 -12.83 -74.76
CA ARG A 348 22.45 -12.20 -75.71
C ARG A 348 23.07 -11.99 -77.09
N LEU A 349 24.32 -11.53 -77.15
CA LEU A 349 25.04 -11.28 -78.42
C LEU A 349 25.26 -12.56 -79.26
N ALA A 350 25.25 -13.75 -78.63
CA ALA A 350 25.43 -15.03 -79.31
C ALA A 350 24.12 -15.65 -79.85
N ALA A 351 22.95 -15.28 -79.32
CA ALA A 351 21.66 -15.90 -79.66
C ALA A 351 21.03 -15.33 -80.95
N GLU A 352 21.34 -14.08 -81.31
CA GLU A 352 20.74 -13.39 -82.46
C GLU A 352 21.17 -13.99 -83.82
N ALA A 353 22.26 -14.77 -83.89
CA ALA A 353 22.79 -15.36 -85.13
C ALA A 353 22.10 -16.67 -85.63
N ASN A 354 21.22 -17.34 -84.86
CA ASN A 354 20.81 -18.74 -85.09
C ASN A 354 19.32 -19.00 -85.49
N VAL A 355 18.51 -17.98 -85.78
CA VAL A 355 17.02 -18.10 -85.88
C VAL A 355 16.44 -18.13 -87.33
N LYS A 356 17.23 -17.93 -88.39
CA LYS A 356 16.72 -17.68 -89.77
C LYS A 356 16.31 -18.92 -90.65
N ARG A 357 16.37 -20.19 -90.20
CA ARG A 357 16.51 -21.39 -91.10
C ARG A 357 15.47 -22.56 -91.09
N GLN A 358 14.25 -22.52 -90.51
CA GLN A 358 13.32 -23.73 -90.42
C GLN A 358 11.79 -23.34 -90.52
N HIS A 359 11.36 -22.23 -91.16
CA HIS A 359 9.97 -21.69 -91.10
C HIS A 359 8.84 -22.40 -91.93
N ASP A 360 9.07 -23.20 -92.99
CA ASP A 360 8.01 -23.53 -93.99
C ASP A 360 7.16 -24.82 -93.77
N GLU A 361 7.51 -25.70 -92.82
CA GLU A 361 6.98 -27.09 -92.78
C GLU A 361 5.67 -27.31 -91.96
N LEU A 362 5.21 -26.37 -91.13
CA LEU A 362 4.21 -26.64 -90.05
C LEU A 362 2.72 -26.31 -90.33
N SER A 363 2.28 -25.95 -91.54
CA SER A 363 0.95 -25.32 -91.74
C SER A 363 -0.27 -26.27 -91.91
N SER A 364 -0.10 -27.58 -92.18
CA SER A 364 -1.18 -28.54 -92.53
C SER A 364 -1.89 -29.21 -91.32
N LEU A 365 -1.27 -29.23 -90.14
CA LEU A 365 -1.71 -30.02 -88.98
C LEU A 365 -2.74 -29.35 -88.04
N LEU A 366 -3.19 -28.11 -88.30
CA LEU A 366 -3.77 -27.24 -87.26
C LEU A 366 -5.33 -27.12 -87.18
N ASN A 367 -6.13 -27.65 -88.13
CA ASN A 367 -7.57 -27.30 -88.24
C ASN A 367 -8.60 -28.31 -87.63
N ALA A 368 -8.22 -29.25 -86.74
CA ALA A 368 -9.10 -30.35 -86.27
C ALA A 368 -9.28 -30.50 -84.72
N LEU A 369 -9.07 -29.45 -83.90
CA LEU A 369 -9.03 -29.52 -82.41
C LEU A 369 -10.18 -28.73 -81.71
N PRO A 370 -10.68 -29.14 -80.52
CA PRO A 370 -11.80 -28.50 -79.79
C PRO A 370 -11.43 -27.28 -78.93
N ASP A 371 -10.13 -27.03 -78.69
CA ASP A 371 -9.68 -25.84 -77.96
C ASP A 371 -9.60 -24.60 -78.87
N THR A 372 -9.74 -23.41 -78.30
CA THR A 372 -9.51 -22.16 -79.04
C THR A 372 -8.01 -22.00 -79.27
N TYR A 373 -7.60 -22.03 -80.55
CA TYR A 373 -6.22 -21.81 -80.94
C TYR A 373 -6.04 -20.55 -81.79
N ILE A 374 -4.95 -19.83 -81.52
CA ILE A 374 -4.62 -18.58 -82.16
C ILE A 374 -3.17 -18.67 -82.64
N ARG A 375 -2.96 -18.59 -83.95
CA ARG A 375 -1.63 -18.52 -84.56
C ARG A 375 -1.29 -17.08 -84.82
N ILE A 376 -0.18 -16.62 -84.25
CA ILE A 376 0.11 -15.19 -84.17
C ILE A 376 1.53 -14.93 -84.61
N ASN A 377 1.77 -13.74 -85.17
CA ASN A 377 3.13 -13.27 -85.36
C ASN A 377 3.66 -12.68 -84.04
N VAL A 378 4.96 -12.40 -83.97
CA VAL A 378 5.61 -11.73 -82.82
C VAL A 378 5.07 -10.33 -82.50
N HIS A 379 4.34 -9.71 -83.42
CA HIS A 379 3.70 -8.41 -83.22
C HIS A 379 2.34 -8.56 -82.56
N GLY A 380 1.79 -9.77 -82.56
CA GLY A 380 0.47 -10.04 -82.07
C GLY A 380 -0.59 -9.78 -83.10
N ASP A 381 -0.24 -9.54 -84.36
CA ASP A 381 -1.24 -9.66 -85.41
C ASP A 381 -1.63 -11.14 -85.50
N VAL A 382 -2.93 -11.38 -85.53
CA VAL A 382 -3.49 -12.73 -85.62
C VAL A 382 -3.31 -13.19 -87.06
N LEU A 383 -2.50 -14.23 -87.23
CA LEU A 383 -2.23 -14.83 -88.54
C LEU A 383 -3.29 -15.87 -88.92
N ASN A 384 -3.82 -16.62 -87.94
CA ASN A 384 -4.88 -17.61 -88.11
C ASN A 384 -5.57 -17.85 -86.76
N LEU A 385 -6.87 -18.08 -86.75
CA LEU A 385 -7.66 -18.27 -85.54
C LEU A 385 -8.75 -19.30 -85.82
N GLY A 386 -8.90 -20.29 -84.93
CA GLY A 386 -9.84 -21.41 -85.08
C GLY A 386 -10.21 -22.04 -83.72
N GLY A 387 -11.28 -22.83 -83.68
CA GLY A 387 -11.85 -23.41 -82.44
C GLY A 387 -13.16 -22.72 -81.97
N GLN A 388 -13.55 -22.86 -80.69
CA GLN A 388 -14.77 -22.26 -80.11
C GLN A 388 -14.56 -20.80 -79.65
N ILE A 389 -14.81 -19.84 -80.55
CA ILE A 389 -14.36 -18.45 -80.40
C ILE A 389 -15.25 -17.59 -79.45
N SER A 390 -16.38 -18.09 -78.97
CA SER A 390 -17.43 -17.32 -78.27
C SER A 390 -17.07 -16.79 -76.87
N GLN A 391 -15.86 -17.03 -76.34
CA GLN A 391 -15.46 -16.67 -74.97
C GLN A 391 -14.48 -15.48 -74.88
N LEU A 392 -14.00 -14.96 -76.02
CA LEU A 392 -13.09 -13.81 -76.11
C LEU A 392 -13.84 -12.50 -76.46
N TYR A 393 -13.28 -11.32 -76.15
CA TYR A 393 -13.89 -10.04 -76.53
C TYR A 393 -13.86 -9.91 -78.06
N LEU A 394 -15.02 -9.77 -78.70
CA LEU A 394 -15.13 -9.43 -80.12
C LEU A 394 -15.84 -8.07 -80.23
N PRO A 395 -15.14 -7.01 -80.66
CA PRO A 395 -15.79 -5.77 -81.04
C PRO A 395 -16.37 -5.88 -82.46
N GLU A 396 -17.63 -5.47 -82.65
CA GLU A 396 -18.19 -5.27 -83.99
C GLU A 396 -18.04 -3.79 -84.43
N PRO A 397 -17.64 -3.51 -85.68
CA PRO A 397 -17.37 -4.44 -86.78
C PRO A 397 -15.89 -4.86 -86.87
N ILE A 398 -15.65 -6.09 -87.31
CA ILE A 398 -14.31 -6.70 -87.46
C ILE A 398 -13.58 -6.10 -88.67
N SER A 399 -12.44 -5.43 -88.43
CA SER A 399 -11.53 -4.95 -89.50
C SER A 399 -10.75 -6.12 -90.13
N SER A 400 -10.32 -5.98 -91.39
CA SER A 400 -9.62 -7.01 -92.17
C SER A 400 -8.20 -7.36 -91.68
N LYS A 401 -7.75 -6.80 -90.55
CA LYS A 401 -6.52 -7.18 -89.84
C LYS A 401 -6.79 -7.23 -88.34
N LEU A 402 -7.07 -8.44 -87.83
CA LEU A 402 -7.29 -8.69 -86.40
C LEU A 402 -5.96 -8.70 -85.65
N HIS A 403 -5.84 -7.91 -84.59
CA HIS A 403 -4.68 -7.94 -83.70
C HIS A 403 -5.08 -8.54 -82.34
N LEU A 404 -4.19 -9.28 -81.67
CA LEU A 404 -4.38 -9.80 -80.32
C LEU A 404 -4.99 -8.75 -79.38
N ARG A 405 -4.51 -7.50 -79.49
CA ARG A 405 -4.94 -6.33 -78.70
C ARG A 405 -6.45 -6.11 -78.74
N GLU A 406 -7.11 -6.50 -79.82
CA GLU A 406 -8.55 -6.37 -80.04
C GLU A 406 -9.32 -7.55 -79.44
N LEU A 407 -8.73 -8.75 -79.36
CA LEU A 407 -9.36 -9.99 -78.84
C LEU A 407 -9.29 -10.14 -77.31
N LEU A 408 -8.18 -9.72 -76.73
CA LEU A 408 -7.82 -9.98 -75.34
C LEU A 408 -7.56 -8.69 -74.54
N GLY A 409 -7.67 -7.53 -75.22
CA GLY A 409 -7.29 -6.23 -74.67
C GLY A 409 -5.78 -6.02 -74.75
N GLU A 410 -5.35 -4.77 -74.81
CA GLU A 410 -3.99 -4.40 -75.19
C GLU A 410 -2.90 -5.02 -74.30
N GLU A 411 -3.23 -5.23 -73.03
CA GLU A 411 -2.32 -5.68 -72.00
C GLU A 411 -2.13 -7.21 -72.00
N LYS A 412 -3.23 -7.99 -72.08
CA LYS A 412 -3.18 -9.46 -72.09
C LYS A 412 -2.62 -10.01 -73.39
N SER A 413 -2.84 -9.25 -74.45
CA SER A 413 -2.26 -9.45 -75.76
C SER A 413 -0.74 -9.43 -75.72
N LYS A 414 -0.18 -8.43 -75.03
CA LYS A 414 1.26 -8.38 -74.77
C LYS A 414 1.70 -9.53 -73.87
N GLN A 415 0.88 -9.91 -72.89
CA GLN A 415 1.20 -10.99 -71.97
C GLN A 415 1.33 -12.35 -72.70
N LEU A 416 0.43 -12.66 -73.62
CA LEU A 416 0.52 -13.82 -74.53
C LEU A 416 1.73 -13.76 -75.46
N LEU A 417 1.97 -12.62 -76.09
CA LEU A 417 3.11 -12.35 -76.98
C LEU A 417 4.48 -12.52 -76.32
N LYS A 418 4.52 -12.39 -75.00
CA LYS A 418 5.74 -12.55 -74.21
C LYS A 418 6.08 -14.01 -73.91
N HIS A 419 5.08 -14.88 -73.89
CA HIS A 419 5.25 -16.28 -73.53
C HIS A 419 5.31 -17.20 -74.74
N LEU A 420 5.42 -16.60 -75.91
CA LEU A 420 5.79 -17.22 -77.17
C LEU A 420 7.16 -17.93 -77.03
N PRO A 421 7.25 -19.27 -77.07
CA PRO A 421 8.48 -19.99 -76.77
C PRO A 421 9.48 -19.90 -77.91
N CYS A 422 10.75 -19.67 -77.65
CA CYS A 422 11.74 -19.83 -78.71
C CYS A 422 12.11 -21.33 -78.86
N LYS A 423 11.42 -22.05 -79.76
CA LYS A 423 11.66 -23.44 -80.28
C LYS A 423 11.30 -24.65 -79.39
N ASN A 424 10.72 -25.68 -80.05
CA ASN A 424 10.34 -27.08 -79.67
C ASN A 424 9.85 -27.40 -78.25
N LYS A 425 9.68 -26.38 -77.42
CA LYS A 425 9.08 -26.48 -76.10
C LYS A 425 7.73 -25.79 -76.16
N THR A 426 6.71 -26.50 -75.68
CA THR A 426 5.42 -25.92 -75.39
C THR A 426 5.58 -25.06 -74.13
N SER A 427 5.41 -23.75 -74.26
CA SER A 427 5.28 -22.83 -73.14
C SER A 427 3.87 -22.94 -72.58
N GLN A 428 3.73 -23.27 -71.31
CA GLN A 428 2.45 -23.33 -70.63
C GLN A 428 2.49 -22.31 -69.49
N PHE A 429 1.55 -21.38 -69.46
CA PHE A 429 1.45 -20.38 -68.41
C PHE A 429 0.00 -19.93 -68.26
N GLU A 430 -0.31 -19.30 -67.14
CA GLU A 430 -1.67 -18.85 -66.85
C GLU A 430 -1.84 -17.37 -67.22
N LEU A 431 -2.97 -17.04 -67.84
CA LEU A 431 -3.35 -15.71 -68.27
C LEU A 431 -4.65 -15.30 -67.58
N THR A 432 -4.58 -14.30 -66.72
CA THR A 432 -5.76 -13.81 -65.99
C THR A 432 -6.38 -12.60 -66.68
N ILE A 433 -7.62 -12.70 -67.15
CA ILE A 433 -8.38 -11.63 -67.81
C ILE A 433 -9.42 -11.07 -66.82
N LYS A 434 -9.39 -9.76 -66.56
CA LYS A 434 -10.34 -9.08 -65.67
C LYS A 434 -11.40 -8.35 -66.49
N LYS A 435 -12.68 -8.74 -66.34
CA LYS A 435 -13.85 -7.99 -66.84
C LYS A 435 -14.42 -7.14 -65.71
N PRO A 436 -15.25 -6.10 -66.00
CA PRO A 436 -15.81 -5.21 -64.97
C PRO A 436 -16.60 -5.91 -63.84
N ALA A 437 -16.95 -7.20 -63.98
CA ALA A 437 -17.68 -7.96 -62.95
C ALA A 437 -17.02 -9.29 -62.49
N ILE A 438 -16.05 -9.88 -63.20
CA ILE A 438 -15.46 -11.20 -62.85
C ILE A 438 -13.97 -11.29 -63.29
N GLU A 439 -13.09 -11.86 -62.45
CA GLU A 439 -11.69 -12.22 -62.77
C GLU A 439 -11.62 -13.69 -63.24
N GLN A 440 -11.18 -13.91 -64.48
CA GLN A 440 -11.02 -15.26 -65.06
C GLN A 440 -9.55 -15.60 -65.30
N ILE A 441 -9.11 -16.81 -64.99
CA ILE A 441 -7.76 -17.35 -65.18
C ILE A 441 -7.80 -18.44 -66.25
N PHE A 442 -7.05 -18.25 -67.34
CA PHE A 442 -6.91 -19.23 -68.42
C PHE A 442 -5.55 -19.93 -68.32
N GLU A 443 -5.48 -21.23 -68.59
CA GLU A 443 -4.24 -21.93 -68.91
C GLU A 443 -3.95 -21.76 -70.40
N VAL A 444 -2.81 -21.18 -70.71
CA VAL A 444 -2.34 -20.90 -72.06
C VAL A 444 -1.22 -21.85 -72.39
N ARG A 445 -1.36 -22.60 -73.49
CA ARG A 445 -0.29 -23.42 -74.05
C ARG A 445 0.12 -22.86 -75.39
N ILE A 446 1.33 -22.34 -75.45
CA ILE A 446 1.91 -21.80 -76.66
C ILE A 446 2.98 -22.76 -77.14
N SER A 447 2.81 -23.27 -78.34
CA SER A 447 3.87 -23.99 -79.02
C SER A 447 4.42 -23.09 -80.11
N ALA A 448 5.73 -22.95 -80.12
CA ALA A 448 6.39 -22.33 -81.26
C ALA A 448 6.71 -23.39 -82.28
N LYS A 449 6.27 -23.08 -83.49
CA LYS A 449 6.74 -23.69 -84.71
C LYS A 449 8.27 -23.65 -84.74
N LEU A 450 8.94 -24.76 -85.07
CA LEU A 450 10.40 -24.75 -85.19
C LEU A 450 10.81 -23.65 -86.19
N ASN A 451 11.52 -22.61 -85.71
CA ASN A 451 12.16 -21.56 -86.54
C ASN A 451 11.21 -20.75 -87.43
N SER A 452 10.05 -20.44 -86.87
CA SER A 452 9.11 -19.50 -87.44
C SER A 452 8.69 -18.45 -86.39
N ASN A 453 8.44 -17.19 -86.80
CA ASN A 453 7.91 -16.10 -85.94
C ASN A 453 6.41 -16.24 -85.70
N GLU A 454 5.89 -17.44 -85.96
CA GLU A 454 4.51 -17.80 -85.80
C GLU A 454 4.38 -18.78 -84.63
N TYR A 455 3.38 -18.53 -83.82
CA TYR A 455 3.19 -19.25 -82.58
C TYR A 455 1.76 -19.69 -82.46
N THR A 456 1.54 -20.96 -82.13
CA THR A 456 0.20 -21.51 -81.90
C THR A 456 -0.09 -21.45 -80.42
N ILE A 457 -1.05 -20.62 -80.06
CA ILE A 457 -1.54 -20.41 -78.71
C ILE A 457 -2.81 -21.21 -78.55
N VAL A 458 -2.96 -21.97 -77.47
CA VAL A 458 -4.20 -22.66 -77.07
C VAL A 458 -4.63 -22.07 -75.72
N LEU A 459 -5.91 -21.72 -75.58
CA LEU A 459 -6.48 -21.09 -74.37
C LEU A 459 -7.54 -22.02 -73.73
N GLN A 460 -7.39 -22.34 -72.44
CA GLN A 460 -8.34 -23.15 -71.65
C GLN A 460 -8.74 -22.41 -70.35
N ASP A 461 -10.02 -22.23 -70.02
CA ASP A 461 -10.44 -21.58 -68.77
C ASP A 461 -10.22 -22.49 -67.55
N ILE A 462 -9.49 -22.01 -66.53
CA ILE A 462 -9.19 -22.72 -65.27
C ILE A 462 -9.54 -21.91 -64.01
N SER A 463 -10.30 -20.83 -64.14
CA SER A 463 -10.59 -19.85 -63.06
C SER A 463 -11.11 -20.51 -61.78
N HIS A 464 -12.13 -21.34 -61.93
CA HIS A 464 -12.80 -22.03 -60.82
C HIS A 464 -11.84 -23.00 -60.11
N ARG A 465 -10.95 -23.66 -60.87
CA ARG A 465 -9.95 -24.59 -60.33
C ARG A 465 -8.93 -23.87 -59.44
N LYS A 466 -8.43 -22.71 -59.87
CA LYS A 466 -7.40 -21.96 -59.14
C LYS A 466 -7.89 -21.29 -57.86
N HIS A 467 -9.12 -20.79 -57.86
CA HIS A 467 -9.72 -20.23 -56.64
C HIS A 467 -9.98 -21.31 -55.60
N ALA A 468 -10.45 -22.49 -56.02
CA ALA A 468 -10.60 -23.64 -55.14
C ALA A 468 -9.25 -24.15 -54.59
N GLU A 469 -8.20 -24.22 -55.43
CA GLU A 469 -6.84 -24.62 -55.01
C GLU A 469 -6.25 -23.66 -53.97
N LYS A 470 -6.32 -22.34 -54.19
CA LYS A 470 -5.78 -21.35 -53.23
C LYS A 470 -6.54 -21.35 -51.91
N ALA A 471 -7.88 -21.44 -51.94
CA ALA A 471 -8.69 -21.51 -50.74
C ALA A 471 -8.41 -22.79 -49.95
N SER A 472 -8.30 -23.94 -50.63
CA SER A 472 -7.94 -25.22 -50.01
C SER A 472 -6.54 -25.20 -49.40
N HIS A 473 -5.56 -24.63 -50.09
CA HIS A 473 -4.20 -24.49 -49.58
C HIS A 473 -4.13 -23.59 -48.34
N LEU A 474 -4.82 -22.44 -48.35
CA LEU A 474 -4.88 -21.55 -47.17
C LEU A 474 -5.57 -22.23 -45.99
N ALA A 475 -6.69 -22.92 -46.20
CA ALA A 475 -7.39 -23.68 -45.16
C ALA A 475 -6.51 -24.78 -44.57
N SER A 476 -5.78 -25.52 -45.41
CA SER A 476 -4.83 -26.56 -44.99
C SER A 476 -3.68 -25.98 -44.16
N MET A 477 -3.12 -24.83 -44.56
CA MET A 477 -2.07 -24.17 -43.76
C MET A 477 -2.58 -23.69 -42.40
N VAL A 478 -3.78 -23.12 -42.32
CA VAL A 478 -4.38 -22.69 -41.05
C VAL A 478 -4.63 -23.90 -40.15
N TYR A 479 -5.16 -24.99 -40.70
CA TYR A 479 -5.38 -26.23 -39.96
C TYR A 479 -4.07 -26.85 -39.44
N ALA A 480 -3.04 -26.92 -40.29
CA ALA A 480 -1.76 -27.54 -39.95
C ALA A 480 -0.88 -26.72 -38.99
N ASN A 481 -0.98 -25.39 -39.00
CA ASN A 481 -0.15 -24.49 -38.19
C ASN A 481 -0.93 -23.80 -37.05
N SER A 482 -2.14 -24.25 -36.73
CA SER A 482 -2.89 -23.76 -35.57
C SER A 482 -2.20 -24.24 -34.28
N SER A 483 -2.13 -23.36 -33.28
CA SER A 483 -1.71 -23.73 -31.92
C SER A 483 -2.83 -24.40 -31.11
N GLU A 484 -4.07 -24.37 -31.61
CA GLU A 484 -5.23 -25.00 -30.97
C GLU A 484 -5.45 -26.41 -31.53
N GLY A 485 -5.78 -27.34 -30.64
CA GLY A 485 -6.10 -28.70 -31.01
C GLY A 485 -7.44 -28.74 -31.75
N MET A 486 -7.46 -29.36 -32.94
CA MET A 486 -8.64 -29.48 -33.77
C MET A 486 -8.95 -30.94 -34.08
N ALA A 487 -10.21 -31.33 -33.93
CA ALA A 487 -10.73 -32.63 -34.34
C ALA A 487 -12.00 -32.48 -35.16
N ILE A 488 -12.09 -33.22 -36.26
CA ILE A 488 -13.30 -33.34 -37.08
C ILE A 488 -13.90 -34.70 -36.79
N THR A 489 -15.18 -34.74 -36.39
CA THR A 489 -15.88 -35.98 -36.09
C THR A 489 -17.11 -36.18 -36.97
N ASP A 490 -17.63 -37.40 -36.99
CA ASP A 490 -18.99 -37.68 -37.43
C ASP A 490 -20.03 -37.15 -36.39
N PRO A 491 -21.34 -37.22 -36.69
CA PRO A 491 -22.39 -36.76 -35.78
C PRO A 491 -22.47 -37.52 -34.43
N ASN A 492 -21.89 -38.73 -34.37
CA ASN A 492 -21.85 -39.59 -33.18
C ASN A 492 -20.57 -39.39 -32.35
N GLY A 493 -19.64 -38.54 -32.80
CA GLY A 493 -18.38 -38.25 -32.10
C GLY A 493 -17.23 -39.19 -32.44
N VAL A 494 -17.31 -39.94 -33.55
CA VAL A 494 -16.18 -40.71 -34.09
C VAL A 494 -15.22 -39.78 -34.82
N ILE A 495 -13.95 -39.79 -34.44
CA ILE A 495 -12.91 -38.91 -34.96
C ILE A 495 -12.53 -39.33 -36.38
N LEU A 496 -12.67 -38.41 -37.32
CA LEU A 496 -12.41 -38.60 -38.74
C LEU A 496 -11.11 -37.94 -39.18
N ASP A 497 -10.74 -36.83 -38.54
CA ASP A 497 -9.46 -36.17 -38.77
C ASP A 497 -9.04 -35.34 -37.56
N VAL A 498 -7.72 -35.15 -37.41
CA VAL A 498 -7.12 -34.27 -36.38
C VAL A 498 -5.93 -33.49 -36.95
N ASN A 499 -5.68 -32.31 -36.37
CA ASN A 499 -4.52 -31.49 -36.71
C ASN A 499 -3.27 -31.86 -35.87
N PRO A 500 -2.08 -31.35 -36.19
CA PRO A 500 -0.86 -31.61 -35.43
C PRO A 500 -0.96 -31.20 -33.95
N ALA A 501 -1.54 -30.03 -33.64
CA ALA A 501 -1.68 -29.55 -32.26
C ALA A 501 -2.54 -30.47 -31.39
N PHE A 502 -3.58 -31.10 -31.95
CA PHE A 502 -4.36 -32.13 -31.26
C PHE A 502 -3.45 -33.28 -30.80
N CYS A 503 -2.58 -33.77 -31.70
CA CYS A 503 -1.67 -34.88 -31.40
C CYS A 503 -0.64 -34.47 -30.33
N GLU A 504 -0.11 -33.25 -30.41
CA GLU A 504 0.85 -32.72 -29.44
C GLU A 504 0.25 -32.63 -28.03
N VAL A 505 -0.96 -32.07 -27.91
CA VAL A 505 -1.63 -31.91 -26.60
C VAL A 505 -2.11 -33.26 -26.07
N THR A 506 -2.80 -34.08 -26.87
CA THR A 506 -3.37 -35.34 -26.36
C THR A 506 -2.35 -36.47 -26.25
N GLN A 507 -1.18 -36.32 -26.87
CA GLN A 507 -0.12 -37.32 -27.04
C GLN A 507 -0.52 -38.59 -27.81
N TYR A 508 -1.70 -38.58 -28.44
CA TYR A 508 -2.09 -39.63 -29.38
C TYR A 508 -1.54 -39.29 -30.77
N SER A 509 -1.03 -40.30 -31.46
CA SER A 509 -0.72 -40.13 -32.87
C SER A 509 -2.01 -40.07 -33.70
N LYS A 510 -1.93 -39.46 -34.87
CA LYS A 510 -3.06 -39.39 -35.80
C LYS A 510 -3.58 -40.79 -36.14
N ASP A 511 -2.70 -41.75 -36.42
CA ASP A 511 -3.09 -43.11 -36.78
C ASP A 511 -3.77 -43.88 -35.63
N GLU A 512 -3.47 -43.52 -34.38
CA GLU A 512 -4.08 -44.13 -33.19
C GLU A 512 -5.48 -43.58 -32.88
N ILE A 513 -5.73 -42.30 -33.18
CA ILE A 513 -6.97 -41.62 -32.79
C ILE A 513 -8.07 -41.73 -33.85
N LEU A 514 -7.72 -41.91 -35.12
CA LEU A 514 -8.70 -41.99 -36.21
C LEU A 514 -9.61 -43.22 -36.05
N GLY A 515 -10.92 -43.03 -36.24
CA GLY A 515 -11.93 -44.06 -36.08
C GLY A 515 -12.36 -44.35 -34.63
N ASN A 516 -11.69 -43.75 -33.64
CA ASN A 516 -12.10 -43.84 -32.24
C ASN A 516 -13.09 -42.72 -31.86
N THR A 517 -13.90 -42.96 -30.82
CA THR A 517 -14.79 -41.93 -30.27
C THR A 517 -14.01 -40.96 -29.39
N THR A 518 -14.43 -39.69 -29.31
CA THR A 518 -13.84 -38.67 -28.41
C THR A 518 -13.81 -39.07 -26.93
N ALA A 519 -14.60 -40.08 -26.52
CA ALA A 519 -14.57 -40.65 -25.18
C ALA A 519 -13.21 -41.26 -24.78
N ILE A 520 -12.30 -41.52 -25.73
CA ILE A 520 -10.93 -41.97 -25.44
C ILE A 520 -10.16 -40.96 -24.57
N LEU A 521 -10.50 -39.67 -24.66
CA LEU A 521 -9.90 -38.60 -23.85
C LEU A 521 -10.56 -38.44 -22.46
N ALA A 522 -11.63 -39.18 -22.14
CA ALA A 522 -12.41 -38.95 -20.94
C ALA A 522 -11.60 -39.21 -19.65
N SER A 523 -11.52 -38.19 -18.79
CA SER A 523 -10.84 -38.27 -17.48
C SER A 523 -11.63 -39.02 -16.40
N GLY A 524 -12.96 -39.11 -16.54
CA GLY A 524 -13.85 -39.59 -15.49
C GLY A 524 -14.10 -38.58 -14.34
N LYS A 525 -13.57 -37.36 -14.42
CA LYS A 525 -13.84 -36.28 -13.44
C LYS A 525 -15.23 -35.66 -13.60
N HIS A 526 -15.77 -35.68 -14.82
CA HIS A 526 -17.10 -35.17 -15.15
C HIS A 526 -18.16 -36.27 -15.05
N SER A 527 -19.33 -35.93 -14.52
CA SER A 527 -20.43 -36.88 -14.35
C SER A 527 -21.09 -37.26 -15.68
N LYS A 528 -21.81 -38.40 -15.74
CA LYS A 528 -22.59 -38.77 -16.93
C LYS A 528 -23.65 -37.70 -17.30
N ALA A 529 -24.21 -37.01 -16.30
CA ALA A 529 -25.17 -35.93 -16.50
C ALA A 529 -24.55 -34.72 -17.23
N PHE A 530 -23.29 -34.40 -16.95
CA PHE A 530 -22.55 -33.33 -17.64
C PHE A 530 -22.45 -33.61 -19.15
N TYR A 531 -21.95 -34.80 -19.52
CA TYR A 531 -21.83 -35.17 -20.93
C TYR A 531 -23.20 -35.27 -21.62
N HIS A 532 -24.22 -35.78 -20.93
CA HIS A 532 -25.58 -35.82 -21.48
C HIS A 532 -26.11 -34.41 -21.78
N GLY A 533 -25.90 -33.44 -20.87
CA GLY A 533 -26.25 -32.03 -21.07
C GLY A 533 -25.52 -31.41 -22.27
N MET A 534 -24.23 -31.68 -22.41
CA MET A 534 -23.43 -31.25 -23.57
C MET A 534 -24.01 -31.79 -24.89
N TRP A 535 -24.31 -33.09 -24.97
CA TRP A 535 -24.86 -33.70 -26.18
C TRP A 535 -26.25 -33.18 -26.52
N LEU A 536 -27.12 -32.98 -25.53
CA LEU A 536 -28.43 -32.36 -25.71
C LEU A 536 -28.32 -30.93 -26.26
N GLN A 537 -27.38 -30.14 -25.72
CA GLN A 537 -27.14 -28.79 -26.22
C GLN A 537 -26.66 -28.81 -27.67
N LEU A 538 -25.71 -29.69 -28.02
CA LEU A 538 -25.24 -29.85 -29.40
C LEU A 538 -26.35 -30.24 -30.36
N GLN A 539 -27.26 -31.14 -29.96
CA GLN A 539 -28.42 -31.52 -30.77
C GLN A 539 -29.41 -30.36 -30.96
N LYS A 540 -29.56 -29.49 -29.96
CA LYS A 540 -30.55 -28.40 -29.99
C LYS A 540 -30.05 -27.14 -30.69
N THR A 541 -28.80 -26.76 -30.47
CA THR A 541 -28.25 -25.47 -30.93
C THR A 541 -27.17 -25.63 -32.00
N GLY A 542 -26.66 -26.85 -32.22
CA GLY A 542 -25.51 -27.10 -33.08
C GLY A 542 -24.17 -26.66 -32.51
N ARG A 543 -24.14 -26.07 -31.30
CA ARG A 543 -22.92 -25.51 -30.69
C ARG A 543 -22.83 -25.74 -29.20
N TRP A 544 -21.64 -26.07 -28.73
CA TRP A 544 -21.30 -26.16 -27.31
C TRP A 544 -19.94 -25.54 -27.02
N GLN A 545 -19.79 -24.96 -25.84
CA GLN A 545 -18.51 -24.47 -25.34
C GLN A 545 -18.43 -24.65 -23.83
N GLY A 546 -17.26 -24.97 -23.30
CA GLY A 546 -17.04 -25.07 -21.86
C GLY A 546 -15.70 -25.69 -21.48
N GLU A 547 -15.45 -25.71 -20.16
CA GLU A 547 -14.26 -26.36 -19.57
C GLU A 547 -14.48 -27.86 -19.45
N ILE A 548 -13.54 -28.66 -19.95
CA ILE A 548 -13.50 -30.12 -19.77
C ILE A 548 -12.16 -30.50 -19.17
N ILE A 549 -12.16 -31.53 -18.32
CA ILE A 549 -10.95 -32.18 -17.84
C ILE A 549 -10.85 -33.49 -18.60
N ASN A 550 -9.81 -33.63 -19.40
CA ASN A 550 -9.51 -34.82 -20.19
C ASN A 550 -8.22 -35.47 -19.70
N ARG A 551 -7.89 -36.62 -20.27
CA ARG A 551 -6.71 -37.41 -19.97
C ARG A 551 -5.89 -37.58 -21.24
N ARG A 552 -4.59 -37.29 -21.15
CA ARG A 552 -3.61 -37.58 -22.20
C ARG A 552 -3.34 -39.09 -22.26
N LYS A 553 -2.63 -39.54 -23.29
CA LYS A 553 -2.25 -40.95 -23.48
C LYS A 553 -1.42 -41.52 -22.31
N ASP A 554 -0.53 -40.73 -21.74
CA ASP A 554 0.32 -41.11 -20.59
C ASP A 554 -0.45 -41.22 -19.25
N GLY A 555 -1.72 -40.79 -19.22
CA GLY A 555 -2.56 -40.77 -18.03
C GLY A 555 -2.64 -39.43 -17.31
N GLU A 556 -1.85 -38.43 -17.73
CA GLU A 556 -1.88 -37.08 -17.17
C GLU A 556 -3.25 -36.42 -17.43
N LEU A 557 -3.79 -35.76 -16.42
CA LEU A 557 -5.02 -34.97 -16.56
C LEU A 557 -4.68 -33.57 -17.08
N PHE A 558 -5.44 -33.10 -18.05
CA PHE A 558 -5.33 -31.73 -18.55
C PHE A 558 -6.72 -31.08 -18.62
N THR A 559 -6.75 -29.77 -18.39
CA THR A 559 -7.97 -28.96 -18.47
C THR A 559 -7.96 -28.22 -19.79
N GLU A 560 -9.01 -28.40 -20.58
CA GLU A 560 -9.18 -27.75 -21.87
C GLU A 560 -10.40 -26.83 -21.87
N TRP A 561 -10.29 -25.72 -22.61
CA TRP A 561 -11.46 -24.98 -23.06
C TRP A 561 -11.86 -25.50 -24.43
N LEU A 562 -12.98 -26.21 -24.51
CA LEU A 562 -13.44 -26.88 -25.72
C LEU A 562 -14.64 -26.15 -26.34
N THR A 563 -14.59 -25.93 -27.65
CA THR A 563 -15.70 -25.45 -28.47
C THR A 563 -16.02 -26.50 -29.53
N ILE A 564 -17.30 -26.82 -29.70
CA ILE A 564 -17.78 -27.78 -30.70
C ILE A 564 -18.85 -27.10 -31.54
N ASP A 565 -18.65 -27.07 -32.86
CA ASP A 565 -19.61 -26.56 -33.85
C ASP A 565 -20.04 -27.67 -34.81
N THR A 566 -21.33 -27.76 -35.11
CA THR A 566 -21.92 -28.77 -36.01
C THR A 566 -22.05 -28.21 -37.42
N VAL A 567 -21.58 -28.97 -38.40
CA VAL A 567 -21.72 -28.68 -39.83
C VAL A 567 -22.86 -29.53 -40.38
N TYR A 568 -23.86 -28.87 -40.97
CA TYR A 568 -25.06 -29.50 -41.54
C TYR A 568 -24.96 -29.66 -43.06
N ASP A 569 -25.65 -30.65 -43.60
CA ASP A 569 -25.78 -30.86 -45.04
C ASP A 569 -26.96 -30.05 -45.66
N GLU A 570 -27.19 -30.25 -46.96
CA GLU A 570 -28.28 -29.59 -47.72
C GLU A 570 -29.68 -29.98 -47.24
N HIS A 571 -29.82 -31.01 -46.40
CA HIS A 571 -31.09 -31.47 -45.83
C HIS A 571 -31.24 -31.06 -44.35
N SER A 572 -30.32 -30.21 -43.84
CA SER A 572 -30.23 -29.78 -42.44
C SER A 572 -29.93 -30.93 -41.46
N GLU A 573 -29.40 -32.05 -41.96
CA GLU A 573 -28.93 -33.15 -41.12
C GLU A 573 -27.47 -32.89 -40.72
N ALA A 574 -27.11 -33.25 -39.49
CA ALA A 574 -25.74 -33.08 -39.02
C ALA A 574 -24.80 -33.98 -39.82
N GLN A 575 -23.83 -33.41 -40.52
CA GLN A 575 -22.88 -34.16 -41.35
C GLN A 575 -21.55 -34.38 -40.63
N ARG A 576 -21.04 -33.34 -39.98
CA ARG A 576 -19.75 -33.32 -39.28
C ARG A 576 -19.83 -32.45 -38.02
N ARG A 577 -18.89 -32.64 -37.11
CA ARG A 577 -18.64 -31.69 -36.01
C ARG A 577 -17.17 -31.30 -35.99
N VAL A 578 -16.92 -30.03 -35.71
CA VAL A 578 -15.58 -29.47 -35.57
C VAL A 578 -15.39 -29.11 -34.12
N ALA A 579 -14.46 -29.79 -33.46
CA ALA A 579 -14.04 -29.53 -32.09
C ALA A 579 -12.71 -28.76 -32.12
N ILE A 580 -12.65 -27.65 -31.40
CA ILE A 580 -11.45 -26.82 -31.22
C ILE A 580 -11.22 -26.66 -29.74
N PHE A 581 -10.02 -26.95 -29.25
CA PHE A 581 -9.67 -26.78 -27.85
C PHE A 581 -8.31 -26.14 -27.62
N THR A 582 -8.20 -25.51 -26.45
CA THR A 582 -6.97 -24.92 -25.93
C THR A 582 -6.68 -25.49 -24.56
N ASP A 583 -5.45 -25.98 -24.34
CA ASP A 583 -4.99 -26.44 -23.03
C ASP A 583 -4.80 -25.23 -22.09
N ILE A 584 -5.59 -25.18 -21.03
CA ILE A 584 -5.56 -24.12 -20.01
C ILE A 584 -5.01 -24.62 -18.67
N THR A 585 -4.37 -25.80 -18.64
CA THR A 585 -3.87 -26.43 -17.41
C THR A 585 -2.86 -25.54 -16.69
N ALA A 586 -1.86 -25.02 -17.41
CA ALA A 586 -0.85 -24.12 -16.84
C ALA A 586 -1.46 -22.80 -16.33
N LYS A 587 -2.49 -22.28 -17.01
CA LYS A 587 -3.20 -21.07 -16.60
C LYS A 587 -3.96 -21.30 -15.29
N LYS A 588 -4.69 -22.41 -15.16
CA LYS A 588 -5.41 -22.77 -13.92
C LYS A 588 -4.44 -23.01 -12.76
N ALA A 589 -3.35 -23.75 -13.01
CA ALA A 589 -2.32 -23.96 -11.99
C ALA A 589 -1.69 -22.64 -11.51
N ALA A 590 -1.47 -21.68 -12.42
CA ALA A 590 -1.01 -20.35 -12.07
C ALA A 590 -2.06 -19.56 -11.27
N GLU A 591 -3.34 -19.62 -11.66
CA GLU A 591 -4.45 -19.00 -10.92
C GLU A 591 -4.58 -19.56 -9.49
N ASP A 592 -4.51 -20.89 -9.33
CA ASP A 592 -4.54 -21.56 -8.03
C ASP A 592 -3.33 -21.20 -7.17
N LEU A 593 -2.13 -21.14 -7.77
CA LEU A 593 -0.91 -20.70 -7.09
C LEU A 593 -1.02 -19.25 -6.62
N ILE A 594 -1.49 -18.34 -7.49
CA ILE A 594 -1.71 -16.93 -7.15
C ILE A 594 -2.72 -16.83 -6.02
N TRP A 595 -3.83 -17.57 -6.09
CA TRP A 595 -4.84 -17.60 -5.04
C TRP A 595 -4.23 -18.07 -3.72
N HIS A 596 -3.47 -19.16 -3.74
CA HIS A 596 -2.84 -19.73 -2.56
C HIS A 596 -1.82 -18.75 -1.94
N GLN A 597 -0.93 -18.14 -2.75
CA GLN A 597 0.04 -17.14 -2.31
C GLN A 597 -0.62 -15.87 -1.74
N THR A 598 -1.84 -15.55 -2.18
CA THR A 598 -2.59 -14.40 -1.68
C THR A 598 -3.26 -14.67 -0.33
N HIS A 599 -3.58 -15.92 -0.01
CA HIS A 599 -4.37 -16.29 1.18
C HIS A 599 -3.57 -17.02 2.27
N PHE A 600 -2.39 -17.55 1.95
CA PHE A 600 -1.56 -18.32 2.88
C PHE A 600 -0.16 -17.71 3.02
N ASP A 601 0.43 -17.88 4.20
CA ASP A 601 1.81 -17.53 4.49
C ASP A 601 2.74 -18.50 3.77
N HIS A 602 3.64 -17.95 2.93
CA HIS A 602 4.55 -18.72 2.09
C HIS A 602 5.53 -19.60 2.88
N LEU A 603 5.86 -19.23 4.12
CA LEU A 603 6.84 -19.95 4.93
C LEU A 603 6.21 -21.13 5.69
N THR A 604 5.10 -20.86 6.38
CA THR A 604 4.45 -21.82 7.30
C THR A 604 3.26 -22.55 6.69
N ASN A 605 2.80 -22.12 5.51
CA ASN A 605 1.59 -22.60 4.84
C ASN A 605 0.30 -22.41 5.65
N LEU A 606 0.34 -21.58 6.70
CA LEU A 606 -0.83 -21.20 7.50
C LEU A 606 -1.61 -20.08 6.80
N PRO A 607 -2.93 -19.93 7.05
CA PRO A 607 -3.68 -18.73 6.69
C PRO A 607 -2.91 -17.45 7.03
N ASN A 608 -2.83 -16.52 6.07
CA ASN A 608 -2.22 -15.22 6.31
C ASN A 608 -3.24 -14.22 6.89
N ARG A 609 -2.82 -12.97 7.09
CA ARG A 609 -3.68 -11.91 7.63
C ARG A 609 -4.98 -11.69 6.84
N ILE A 610 -4.97 -11.84 5.51
CA ILE A 610 -6.15 -11.64 4.66
C ILE A 610 -7.17 -12.76 4.92
N GLU A 611 -6.71 -14.01 4.88
CA GLU A 611 -7.56 -15.18 5.10
C GLU A 611 -8.05 -15.25 6.56
N LEU A 612 -7.21 -14.91 7.53
CA LEU A 612 -7.60 -14.78 8.94
C LEU A 612 -8.79 -13.84 9.11
N LYS A 613 -8.69 -12.60 8.61
CA LYS A 613 -9.77 -11.60 8.72
C LYS A 613 -11.05 -12.08 8.06
N LYS A 614 -10.94 -12.68 6.88
CA LYS A 614 -12.08 -13.23 6.14
C LYS A 614 -12.79 -14.31 6.96
N ARG A 615 -12.05 -15.28 7.51
CA ARG A 615 -12.63 -16.35 8.36
C ARG A 615 -13.21 -15.79 9.66
N LEU A 616 -12.51 -14.89 10.35
CA LEU A 616 -13.02 -14.24 11.56
C LEU A 616 -14.34 -13.51 11.30
N ASN A 617 -14.40 -12.69 10.25
CA ASN A 617 -15.63 -11.97 9.90
C ASN A 617 -16.76 -12.93 9.48
N GLN A 618 -16.45 -14.05 8.82
CA GLN A 618 -17.44 -15.10 8.55
C GLN A 618 -17.99 -15.70 9.84
N HIS A 619 -17.14 -16.04 10.82
CA HIS A 619 -17.60 -16.54 12.11
C HIS A 619 -18.43 -15.48 12.84
N ILE A 620 -17.91 -14.26 13.02
CA ILE A 620 -18.59 -13.16 13.72
C ILE A 620 -19.97 -12.87 13.11
N ASN A 621 -20.09 -12.84 11.78
CA ASN A 621 -21.37 -12.59 11.10
C ASN A 621 -22.34 -13.77 11.19
N ASN A 622 -21.84 -15.00 11.31
CA ASN A 622 -22.66 -16.21 11.42
C ASN A 622 -23.08 -16.52 12.87
N THR A 623 -22.42 -15.91 13.87
CA THR A 623 -22.75 -16.04 15.29
C THR A 623 -24.05 -15.29 15.61
N LEU A 624 -25.19 -15.92 15.32
CA LEU A 624 -26.53 -15.42 15.67
C LEU A 624 -26.86 -15.59 17.17
N ASN A 625 -26.03 -16.31 17.94
CA ASN A 625 -26.28 -16.67 19.34
C ASN A 625 -25.17 -16.17 20.29
N PRO A 626 -25.50 -15.43 21.37
CA PRO A 626 -24.54 -15.01 22.41
C PRO A 626 -23.84 -16.16 23.16
N ASN A 627 -24.30 -17.41 22.99
CA ASN A 627 -23.77 -18.60 23.67
C ASN A 627 -22.65 -19.32 22.89
N GLU A 628 -22.22 -18.80 21.74
CA GLU A 628 -21.10 -19.34 20.94
C GLU A 628 -19.96 -18.32 20.86
N PRO A 629 -19.20 -18.10 21.96
CA PRO A 629 -18.12 -17.14 21.98
C PRO A 629 -16.95 -17.58 21.08
N LEU A 630 -16.38 -16.61 20.36
CA LEU A 630 -15.16 -16.82 19.56
C LEU A 630 -13.96 -16.31 20.35
N VAL A 631 -13.04 -17.21 20.69
CA VAL A 631 -11.83 -16.88 21.44
C VAL A 631 -10.67 -16.74 20.46
N ILE A 632 -9.95 -15.62 20.55
CA ILE A 632 -8.75 -15.34 19.78
C ILE A 632 -7.58 -15.27 20.74
N MET A 633 -6.52 -16.03 20.44
CA MET A 633 -5.24 -15.96 21.13
C MET A 633 -4.18 -15.48 20.15
N LEU A 634 -3.64 -14.28 20.39
CA LEU A 634 -2.48 -13.77 19.68
C LEU A 634 -1.23 -14.18 20.44
N LEU A 635 -0.32 -14.88 19.77
CA LEU A 635 0.92 -15.40 20.32
C LEU A 635 2.09 -14.72 19.60
N ASP A 636 3.07 -14.28 20.38
CA ASP A 636 4.32 -13.72 19.89
C ASP A 636 5.51 -14.44 20.55
N ILE A 637 6.56 -14.66 19.76
CA ILE A 637 7.77 -15.35 20.20
C ILE A 637 8.70 -14.34 20.88
N ASP A 638 8.89 -14.51 22.19
CA ASP A 638 9.74 -13.62 22.97
C ASP A 638 11.18 -13.67 22.45
N HIS A 639 11.78 -12.50 22.25
CA HIS A 639 13.18 -12.36 21.81
C HIS A 639 13.51 -13.00 20.45
N PHE A 640 12.53 -13.19 19.56
CA PHE A 640 12.77 -13.76 18.23
C PHE A 640 13.80 -12.98 17.40
N LYS A 641 13.86 -11.66 17.59
CA LYS A 641 14.89 -10.82 16.96
C LYS A 641 16.30 -11.24 17.39
N ASP A 642 16.51 -11.51 18.67
CA ASP A 642 17.82 -11.90 19.20
C ASP A 642 18.26 -13.25 18.60
N ILE A 643 17.31 -14.16 18.36
CA ILE A 643 17.54 -15.43 17.65
C ILE A 643 17.99 -15.17 16.20
N ASN A 644 17.30 -14.28 15.48
CA ASN A 644 17.68 -13.91 14.11
C ASN A 644 19.04 -13.22 14.04
N ASP A 645 19.33 -12.33 15.00
CA ASP A 645 20.59 -11.58 15.05
C ASP A 645 21.77 -12.51 15.42
N THR A 646 21.52 -13.57 16.20
CA THR A 646 22.55 -14.54 16.64
C THR A 646 22.78 -15.68 15.65
N LEU A 647 21.70 -16.32 15.17
CA LEU A 647 21.76 -17.52 14.33
C LEU A 647 21.54 -17.22 12.84
N GLY A 648 20.96 -16.08 12.52
CA GLY A 648 20.61 -15.68 11.15
C GLY A 648 19.17 -16.02 10.77
N HIS A 649 18.64 -15.28 9.79
CA HIS A 649 17.24 -15.40 9.35
C HIS A 649 16.83 -16.79 8.86
N PHE A 650 17.74 -17.57 8.28
CA PHE A 650 17.45 -18.94 7.84
C PHE A 650 16.99 -19.83 9.01
N TYR A 651 17.66 -19.75 10.16
CA TYR A 651 17.29 -20.52 11.34
C TYR A 651 16.02 -20.00 12.01
N GLY A 652 15.79 -18.68 11.97
CA GLY A 652 14.51 -18.10 12.37
C GLY A 652 13.35 -18.63 11.53
N ASP A 653 13.54 -18.75 10.22
CA ASP A 653 12.55 -19.29 9.30
C ASP A 653 12.24 -20.78 9.55
N GLU A 654 13.26 -21.60 9.80
CA GLU A 654 13.08 -23.00 10.20
C GLU A 654 12.38 -23.14 11.56
N LEU A 655 12.74 -22.29 12.52
CA LEU A 655 12.06 -22.24 13.83
C LEU A 655 10.56 -21.94 13.67
N LEU A 656 10.21 -20.95 12.83
CA LEU A 656 8.81 -20.60 12.58
C LEU A 656 8.02 -21.74 11.95
N LYS A 657 8.62 -22.53 11.05
CA LYS A 657 8.00 -23.74 10.50
C LYS A 657 7.76 -24.78 11.58
N LEU A 658 8.74 -25.04 12.44
CA LEU A 658 8.61 -26.00 13.54
C LEU A 658 7.54 -25.56 14.55
N ILE A 659 7.45 -24.27 14.85
CA ILE A 659 6.40 -23.69 15.70
C ILE A 659 5.02 -23.91 15.06
N ALA A 660 4.85 -23.60 13.78
CA ALA A 660 3.59 -23.82 13.08
C ALA A 660 3.14 -25.29 13.15
N VAL A 661 4.05 -26.23 12.90
CA VAL A 661 3.79 -27.68 13.00
C VAL A 661 3.42 -28.07 14.43
N ARG A 662 4.16 -27.59 15.42
CA ARG A 662 3.91 -27.92 16.84
C ARG A 662 2.57 -27.39 17.32
N LEU A 663 2.20 -26.17 16.94
CA LEU A 663 0.88 -25.59 17.25
C LEU A 663 -0.25 -26.42 16.63
N GLN A 664 -0.09 -26.92 15.40
CA GLN A 664 -1.07 -27.78 14.75
C GLN A 664 -1.21 -29.17 15.40
N GLN A 665 -0.14 -29.69 16.01
CA GLN A 665 -0.13 -31.04 16.60
C GLN A 665 -0.57 -31.08 18.06
N GLU A 666 -0.19 -30.08 18.86
CA GLU A 666 -0.36 -30.10 20.31
C GLU A 666 -1.67 -29.46 20.77
N ILE A 667 -2.30 -28.60 19.96
CA ILE A 667 -3.51 -27.86 20.34
C ILE A 667 -4.76 -28.58 19.83
N VAL A 668 -5.65 -28.93 20.75
CA VAL A 668 -6.96 -29.57 20.47
C VAL A 668 -8.05 -28.50 20.39
N ASP A 669 -9.17 -28.80 19.73
CA ASP A 669 -10.34 -27.93 19.61
C ASP A 669 -10.08 -26.55 18.95
N ILE A 670 -9.06 -26.46 18.10
CA ILE A 670 -8.81 -25.29 17.24
C ILE A 670 -9.80 -25.25 16.07
N GLU A 671 -10.26 -24.05 15.74
CA GLU A 671 -10.98 -23.81 14.48
C GLU A 671 -9.97 -23.65 13.34
N PHE A 672 -8.97 -22.78 13.54
CA PHE A 672 -7.80 -22.66 12.68
C PHE A 672 -6.69 -21.86 13.36
N ILE A 673 -5.48 -21.94 12.80
CA ILE A 673 -4.30 -21.15 13.19
C ILE A 673 -3.91 -20.30 11.97
N ALA A 674 -3.46 -19.07 12.22
CA ALA A 674 -2.96 -18.16 11.19
C ALA A 674 -1.61 -17.58 11.61
N ARG A 675 -0.79 -17.17 10.64
CA ARG A 675 0.41 -16.37 10.88
C ARG A 675 0.21 -15.00 10.23
N ILE A 676 0.24 -13.93 11.03
CA ILE A 676 -0.12 -12.58 10.55
C ILE A 676 1.09 -11.76 10.08
N GLY A 677 2.29 -12.16 10.48
CA GLY A 677 3.56 -11.57 10.06
C GLY A 677 4.63 -11.77 11.15
N GLY A 678 5.91 -11.69 10.76
CA GLY A 678 7.02 -11.81 11.72
C GLY A 678 6.95 -13.09 12.56
N ASP A 679 6.97 -12.90 13.87
CA ASP A 679 6.90 -13.89 14.96
C ASP A 679 5.48 -14.07 15.54
N GLU A 680 4.45 -13.51 14.90
CA GLU A 680 3.08 -13.48 15.42
C GLU A 680 2.17 -14.55 14.82
N PHE A 681 1.55 -15.35 15.69
CA PHE A 681 0.56 -16.37 15.35
C PHE A 681 -0.79 -16.05 16.00
N VAL A 682 -1.87 -16.35 15.31
CA VAL A 682 -3.25 -16.20 15.82
C VAL A 682 -3.90 -17.57 15.85
N ILE A 683 -4.39 -17.96 17.03
CA ILE A 683 -5.10 -19.21 17.25
C ILE A 683 -6.55 -18.86 17.55
N VAL A 684 -7.47 -19.49 16.83
CA VAL A 684 -8.91 -19.21 16.92
C VAL A 684 -9.64 -20.44 17.41
N HIS A 685 -10.50 -20.25 18.41
CA HIS A 685 -11.35 -21.30 18.97
C HIS A 685 -12.82 -20.86 18.97
N ALA A 686 -13.71 -21.70 18.44
CA ALA A 686 -15.16 -21.45 18.42
C ALA A 686 -15.94 -22.28 19.46
N LYS A 687 -15.26 -23.18 20.20
CA LYS A 687 -15.90 -24.14 21.13
C LYS A 687 -15.56 -23.87 22.61
N LEU A 688 -14.79 -22.83 22.91
CA LEU A 688 -14.34 -22.52 24.26
C LEU A 688 -15.32 -21.56 24.94
N VAL A 689 -16.12 -22.09 25.87
CA VAL A 689 -17.21 -21.32 26.51
C VAL A 689 -16.82 -20.73 27.86
N THR A 690 -15.92 -21.37 28.63
CA THR A 690 -15.57 -20.94 29.99
C THR A 690 -14.14 -20.39 30.08
N GLU A 691 -13.96 -19.35 30.89
CA GLU A 691 -12.64 -18.72 31.11
C GLU A 691 -11.61 -19.71 31.66
N GLU A 692 -12.02 -20.67 32.50
CA GLU A 692 -11.15 -21.74 33.02
C GLU A 692 -10.62 -22.64 31.90
N HIS A 693 -11.48 -22.98 30.93
CA HIS A 693 -11.06 -23.78 29.77
C HIS A 693 -10.09 -22.99 28.89
N ILE A 694 -10.34 -21.70 28.68
CA ILE A 694 -9.44 -20.80 27.94
C ILE A 694 -8.07 -20.71 28.62
N LYS A 695 -8.03 -20.54 29.95
CA LYS A 695 -6.80 -20.54 30.75
C LYS A 695 -6.03 -21.85 30.62
N LYS A 696 -6.74 -22.98 30.61
CA LYS A 696 -6.11 -24.29 30.44
C LYS A 696 -5.44 -24.40 29.07
N VAL A 697 -6.16 -24.08 27.99
CA VAL A 697 -5.62 -24.10 26.62
C VAL A 697 -4.42 -23.16 26.47
N ALA A 698 -4.50 -21.94 27.02
CA ALA A 698 -3.38 -21.00 26.97
C ALA A 698 -2.13 -21.54 27.70
N ASN A 699 -2.30 -22.20 28.85
CA ASN A 699 -1.18 -22.87 29.54
C ASN A 699 -0.65 -24.06 28.75
N ASP A 700 -1.51 -24.85 28.11
CA ASP A 700 -1.09 -25.99 27.29
C ASP A 700 -0.24 -25.51 26.11
N ILE A 701 -0.59 -24.38 25.49
CA ILE A 701 0.19 -23.73 24.43
C ILE A 701 1.55 -23.27 24.98
N LEU A 702 1.60 -22.53 26.10
CA LEU A 702 2.86 -22.08 26.72
C LEU A 702 3.79 -23.25 27.05
N ASN A 703 3.24 -24.32 27.62
CA ASN A 703 3.98 -25.54 27.95
C ASN A 703 4.51 -26.23 26.69
N ALA A 704 3.73 -26.28 25.61
CA ALA A 704 4.18 -26.82 24.33
C ALA A 704 5.32 -26.00 23.71
N MET A 705 5.29 -24.68 23.86
CA MET A 705 6.35 -23.79 23.35
C MET A 705 7.64 -23.83 24.19
N THR A 706 7.54 -24.15 25.48
CA THR A 706 8.72 -24.27 26.37
C THR A 706 9.57 -25.52 26.07
N LYS A 707 9.00 -26.55 25.43
CA LYS A 707 9.73 -27.75 24.98
C LYS A 707 10.82 -27.35 23.97
N ALA A 708 12.00 -27.96 24.05
CA ALA A 708 13.12 -27.66 23.15
C ALA A 708 12.72 -27.86 21.66
N PHE A 709 13.19 -26.95 20.80
CA PHE A 709 13.16 -27.08 19.36
C PHE A 709 14.52 -27.57 18.87
N ILE A 710 14.54 -28.61 18.04
CA ILE A 710 15.78 -29.16 17.49
C ILE A 710 16.03 -28.49 16.14
N LEU A 711 17.10 -27.70 16.05
CA LEU A 711 17.54 -27.02 14.82
C LEU A 711 18.96 -27.51 14.48
N GLU A 712 19.12 -28.22 13.36
CA GLU A 712 20.42 -28.78 12.91
C GLU A 712 21.18 -29.59 13.99
N GLY A 713 20.46 -30.17 14.96
CA GLY A 713 21.03 -30.96 16.05
C GLY A 713 21.28 -30.21 17.36
N GLU A 714 21.07 -28.89 17.40
CA GLU A 714 21.14 -28.07 18.62
C GLU A 714 19.75 -27.89 19.26
N GLU A 715 19.71 -27.86 20.59
CA GLU A 715 18.48 -27.62 21.36
C GLU A 715 18.27 -26.13 21.62
N LEU A 716 17.18 -25.58 21.09
CA LEU A 716 16.77 -24.20 21.30
C LEU A 716 15.53 -24.11 22.19
N HIS A 717 15.62 -23.32 23.25
CA HIS A 717 14.49 -23.00 24.12
C HIS A 717 13.96 -21.61 23.79
N ILE A 718 12.64 -21.51 23.62
CA ILE A 718 11.95 -20.24 23.38
C ILE A 718 10.91 -20.00 24.47
N ALA A 719 10.55 -18.74 24.62
CA ALA A 719 9.39 -18.31 25.41
C ALA A 719 8.39 -17.63 24.48
N THR A 720 7.12 -17.63 24.87
CA THR A 720 6.07 -16.97 24.09
C THR A 720 5.13 -16.18 25.00
N SER A 721 4.69 -15.01 24.53
CA SER A 721 3.70 -14.18 25.22
C SER A 721 2.36 -14.28 24.50
N ILE A 722 1.26 -14.50 25.23
CA ILE A 722 -0.08 -14.71 24.65
C ILE A 722 -1.06 -13.63 25.13
N GLY A 723 -1.76 -13.00 24.19
CA GLY A 723 -2.88 -12.11 24.44
C GLY A 723 -4.20 -12.74 24.03
N ILE A 724 -5.20 -12.71 24.93
CA ILE A 724 -6.48 -13.39 24.73
C ILE A 724 -7.60 -12.35 24.63
N ALA A 725 -8.42 -12.44 23.59
CA ALA A 725 -9.65 -11.65 23.42
C ALA A 725 -10.83 -12.55 23.04
N ILE A 726 -12.03 -12.17 23.47
CA ILE A 726 -13.25 -12.97 23.36
C ILE A 726 -14.35 -12.15 22.67
N ALA A 727 -14.86 -12.64 21.53
CA ALA A 727 -16.03 -12.06 20.87
C ALA A 727 -17.32 -12.62 21.46
N PRO A 728 -18.40 -11.83 21.59
CA PRO A 728 -18.50 -10.41 21.20
C PRO A 728 -18.10 -9.42 22.32
N ILE A 729 -17.59 -9.89 23.47
CA ILE A 729 -17.35 -9.06 24.67
C ILE A 729 -16.26 -8.01 24.44
N ASP A 730 -15.13 -8.43 23.87
CA ASP A 730 -13.93 -7.60 23.71
C ASP A 730 -13.90 -6.84 22.36
N GLY A 731 -14.76 -7.24 21.43
CA GLY A 731 -14.94 -6.65 20.10
C GLY A 731 -15.94 -7.41 19.24
N ASP A 732 -16.60 -6.69 18.33
CA ASP A 732 -17.61 -7.18 17.37
C ASP A 732 -17.09 -7.21 15.91
N SER A 733 -15.80 -6.96 15.71
CA SER A 733 -15.13 -6.98 14.42
C SER A 733 -13.76 -7.62 14.54
N SER A 734 -13.26 -8.18 13.43
CA SER A 734 -11.92 -8.76 13.39
C SER A 734 -10.83 -7.76 13.81
N GLU A 735 -10.99 -6.49 13.45
CA GLU A 735 -10.09 -5.40 13.79
C GLU A 735 -10.03 -5.13 15.30
N LEU A 736 -11.20 -5.01 15.94
CA LEU A 736 -11.28 -4.74 17.38
C LEU A 736 -10.76 -5.92 18.21
N LEU A 737 -11.07 -7.15 17.80
CA LEU A 737 -10.62 -8.34 18.51
C LEU A 737 -9.12 -8.56 18.39
N LEU A 738 -8.55 -8.40 17.19
CA LEU A 738 -7.10 -8.49 17.01
C LEU A 738 -6.37 -7.40 17.79
N LYS A 739 -6.91 -6.17 17.81
CA LYS A 739 -6.37 -5.07 18.62
C LYS A 739 -6.47 -5.34 20.13
N ALA A 740 -7.56 -5.95 20.57
CA ALA A 740 -7.74 -6.34 21.98
C ALA A 740 -6.74 -7.44 22.38
N ALA A 741 -6.57 -8.46 21.54
CA ALA A 741 -5.59 -9.53 21.75
C ALA A 741 -4.15 -8.98 21.79
N ASP A 742 -3.79 -8.07 20.88
CA ASP A 742 -2.50 -7.38 20.86
C ASP A 742 -2.23 -6.60 22.15
N GLN A 743 -3.20 -5.82 22.63
CA GLN A 743 -3.06 -5.08 23.90
C GLN A 743 -2.85 -6.01 25.09
N ALA A 744 -3.52 -7.17 25.10
CA ALA A 744 -3.34 -8.18 26.15
C ALA A 744 -1.96 -8.86 26.06
N MET A 745 -1.51 -9.20 24.84
CA MET A 745 -0.21 -9.80 24.58
C MET A 745 0.93 -8.87 25.01
N TYR A 746 0.82 -7.59 24.68
CA TYR A 746 1.78 -6.58 25.12
C TYR A 746 1.84 -6.49 26.65
N LYS A 747 0.71 -6.59 27.34
CA LYS A 747 0.70 -6.66 28.81
C LYS A 747 1.38 -7.93 29.34
N ALA A 748 1.24 -9.06 28.66
CA ALA A 748 1.96 -10.28 29.00
C ALA A 748 3.48 -10.06 28.90
N LYS A 749 3.96 -9.41 27.82
CA LYS A 749 5.38 -9.04 27.67
C LYS A 749 5.89 -8.16 28.82
N GLN A 750 5.12 -7.16 29.23
CA GLN A 750 5.48 -6.29 30.36
C GLN A 750 5.46 -7.00 31.72
N SER A 751 4.66 -8.06 31.85
CA SER A 751 4.49 -8.79 33.12
C SER A 751 5.53 -9.89 33.34
N GLY A 752 6.67 -9.82 32.65
CA GLY A 752 7.75 -10.81 32.76
C GLY A 752 7.82 -11.82 31.61
N ARG A 753 7.04 -11.66 30.53
CA ARG A 753 7.01 -12.56 29.35
C ARG A 753 6.60 -14.00 29.74
N ASN A 754 6.66 -14.94 28.78
CA ASN A 754 6.30 -16.36 28.99
C ASN A 754 4.98 -16.59 29.75
N CYS A 755 3.97 -15.78 29.48
CA CYS A 755 2.68 -15.86 30.15
C CYS A 755 1.56 -15.42 29.21
N PHE A 756 0.32 -15.57 29.66
CA PHE A 756 -0.84 -15.05 28.96
C PHE A 756 -1.55 -13.98 29.78
N LYS A 757 -2.23 -13.05 29.09
CA LYS A 757 -3.16 -12.11 29.69
C LYS A 757 -4.46 -12.06 28.91
N PHE A 758 -5.56 -11.90 29.63
CA PHE A 758 -6.84 -11.54 29.04
C PHE A 758 -6.88 -10.05 28.75
N PHE A 759 -7.52 -9.69 27.65
CA PHE A 759 -7.91 -8.33 27.41
C PHE A 759 -8.89 -7.87 28.49
N ASN A 760 -8.77 -6.60 28.89
CA ASN A 760 -9.79 -5.91 29.66
C ASN A 760 -9.77 -4.42 29.28
N HIS A 761 -10.86 -3.71 29.56
CA HIS A 761 -10.98 -2.30 29.17
C HIS A 761 -9.90 -1.39 29.78
N ASN A 762 -9.41 -1.69 30.99
CA ASN A 762 -8.34 -0.90 31.62
C ASN A 762 -7.03 -0.98 30.80
N LEU A 763 -6.71 -2.14 30.21
CA LEU A 763 -5.56 -2.27 29.32
C LEU A 763 -5.66 -1.37 28.08
N ARG A 764 -6.87 -1.22 27.52
CA ARG A 764 -7.10 -0.30 26.39
C ARG A 764 -6.86 1.15 26.80
N GLU A 765 -7.35 1.55 27.97
CA GLU A 765 -7.15 2.89 28.51
C GLU A 765 -5.67 3.16 28.80
N GLN A 766 -4.95 2.20 29.40
CA GLN A 766 -3.51 2.29 29.66
C GLN A 766 -2.70 2.45 28.36
N ALA A 767 -3.02 1.64 27.34
CA ALA A 767 -2.36 1.71 26.05
C ALA A 767 -2.61 3.07 25.36
N GLN A 768 -3.84 3.59 25.43
CA GLN A 768 -4.17 4.90 24.88
C GLN A 768 -3.47 6.03 25.65
N ALA A 769 -3.52 6.01 26.98
CA ALA A 769 -2.87 7.00 27.84
C ALA A 769 -1.35 7.03 27.60
N ARG A 770 -0.73 5.86 27.38
CA ARG A 770 0.69 5.73 27.02
C ARG A 770 0.99 6.38 25.66
N MET A 771 0.17 6.11 24.65
CA MET A 771 0.33 6.70 23.32
C MET A 771 0.19 8.23 23.35
N ASP A 772 -0.78 8.72 24.13
CA ASP A 772 -1.00 10.16 24.33
C ASP A 772 0.20 10.81 25.03
N LEU A 773 0.78 10.15 26.04
CA LEU A 773 2.01 10.62 26.70
C LEU A 773 3.20 10.66 25.74
N LEU A 774 3.43 9.62 24.94
CA LEU A 774 4.50 9.61 23.93
C LEU A 774 4.34 10.75 22.92
N LYS A 775 3.13 10.97 22.42
CA LYS A 775 2.81 12.06 21.51
C LYS A 775 3.11 13.43 22.13
N ASN A 776 2.70 13.63 23.38
CA ASN A 776 2.85 14.91 24.07
C ASN A 776 4.28 15.17 24.55
N MET A 777 5.09 14.12 24.76
CA MET A 777 6.45 14.27 25.31
C MET A 777 7.35 15.12 24.41
N ARG A 778 7.30 14.92 23.09
CA ARG A 778 8.07 15.73 22.14
C ARG A 778 7.72 17.21 22.25
N SER A 779 6.44 17.53 22.16
CA SER A 779 5.95 18.91 22.30
C SER A 779 6.24 19.48 23.69
N GLY A 780 6.22 18.65 24.73
CA GLY A 780 6.55 19.05 26.09
C GLY A 780 8.00 19.48 26.26
N ILE A 781 8.94 18.81 25.56
CA ILE A 781 10.36 19.21 25.54
C ILE A 781 10.51 20.56 24.83
N GLU A 782 9.89 20.71 23.65
CA GLU A 782 9.95 21.95 22.85
C GLU A 782 9.30 23.14 23.58
N GLN A 783 8.22 22.90 24.33
CA GLN A 783 7.47 23.92 25.08
C GLN A 783 7.98 24.12 26.51
N GLN A 784 9.12 23.54 26.88
CA GLN A 784 9.75 23.70 28.21
C GLN A 784 8.82 23.32 29.38
N GLN A 785 8.04 22.24 29.22
CA GLN A 785 7.11 21.75 30.23
C GLN A 785 7.78 20.92 31.34
N PHE A 786 9.10 20.75 31.29
CA PHE A 786 9.86 19.99 32.27
C PHE A 786 10.51 20.92 33.29
N ALA A 787 10.54 20.49 34.55
CA ALA A 787 11.15 21.24 35.65
C ALA A 787 11.89 20.30 36.60
N LEU A 788 12.85 20.86 37.35
CA LEU A 788 13.54 20.14 38.43
C LEU A 788 12.91 20.46 39.77
N TYR A 789 12.69 19.40 40.54
CA TYR A 789 12.40 19.46 41.96
C TYR A 789 13.62 18.92 42.69
N TYR A 790 13.81 19.35 43.93
CA TYR A 790 14.98 19.02 44.73
C TYR A 790 14.54 18.38 46.03
N GLN A 791 15.12 17.22 46.35
CA GLN A 791 14.91 16.56 47.62
C GLN A 791 16.18 16.60 48.45
N ALA A 792 16.06 16.98 49.73
CA ALA A 792 17.21 17.09 50.63
C ALA A 792 17.76 15.71 51.00
N ILE A 793 19.09 15.60 50.99
CA ILE A 793 19.85 14.48 51.54
C ILE A 793 20.57 15.01 52.78
N VAL A 794 20.25 14.45 53.93
CA VAL A 794 20.67 14.93 55.25
C VAL A 794 21.79 14.05 55.77
N ASP A 795 22.85 14.67 56.28
CA ASP A 795 23.87 13.98 57.06
C ASP A 795 23.26 13.55 58.40
N LEU A 796 23.21 12.24 58.67
CA LEU A 796 22.44 11.71 59.79
C LEU A 796 23.07 12.01 61.16
N ASP A 797 24.38 12.24 61.21
CA ASP A 797 25.11 12.55 62.44
C ASP A 797 24.93 14.04 62.81
N SER A 798 25.17 14.92 61.84
CA SER A 798 25.13 16.38 62.05
C SER A 798 23.74 17.00 61.86
N GLY A 799 22.82 16.33 61.17
CA GLY A 799 21.50 16.83 60.81
C GLY A 799 21.49 17.93 59.73
N HIS A 800 22.64 18.24 59.12
CA HIS A 800 22.78 19.31 58.13
C HIS A 800 22.49 18.82 56.70
N ILE A 801 21.89 19.70 55.88
CA ILE A 801 21.66 19.46 54.45
C ILE A 801 22.86 19.97 53.65
N HIS A 802 23.75 19.06 53.24
CA HIS A 802 24.90 19.35 52.36
C HIS A 802 24.72 18.80 50.95
N LYS A 803 23.62 18.06 50.73
CA LYS A 803 23.34 17.31 49.50
C LYS A 803 21.87 17.42 49.12
N ALA A 804 21.60 17.31 47.83
CA ALA A 804 20.25 17.18 47.33
C ALA A 804 20.21 16.30 46.09
N GLU A 805 19.06 15.70 45.81
CA GLU A 805 18.79 15.00 44.56
C GLU A 805 17.92 15.86 43.64
N ALA A 806 18.35 16.00 42.38
CA ALA A 806 17.60 16.69 41.33
C ALA A 806 16.65 15.71 40.63
N LEU A 807 15.36 15.91 40.85
CA LEU A 807 14.28 15.04 40.39
C LEU A 807 13.47 15.71 39.28
N LEU A 808 13.49 15.11 38.09
CA LEU A 808 12.73 15.60 36.95
C LEU A 808 11.22 15.52 37.20
N ARG A 809 10.47 16.54 36.79
CA ARG A 809 8.99 16.58 36.83
C ARG A 809 8.47 17.11 35.52
N TRP A 810 7.40 16.50 35.00
CA TRP A 810 6.73 16.96 33.80
C TRP A 810 5.45 17.72 34.18
N GLN A 811 5.45 19.04 33.95
CA GLN A 811 4.32 19.92 34.17
C GLN A 811 3.41 19.93 32.93
N HIS A 812 2.53 18.93 32.84
CA HIS A 812 1.62 18.82 31.71
C HIS A 812 0.46 19.84 31.83
N PRO A 813 0.13 20.59 30.76
CA PRO A 813 -0.84 21.69 30.82
C PRO A 813 -2.25 21.24 31.23
N THR A 814 -2.64 20.01 30.90
CA THR A 814 -3.98 19.47 31.21
C THR A 814 -4.00 18.41 32.31
N ARG A 815 -2.87 17.71 32.55
CA ARG A 815 -2.79 16.59 33.51
C ARG A 815 -2.10 16.97 34.82
N GLY A 816 -1.58 18.20 34.92
CA GLY A 816 -0.78 18.62 36.06
C GLY A 816 0.60 17.97 36.06
N VAL A 817 1.16 17.74 37.25
CA VAL A 817 2.49 17.13 37.38
C VAL A 817 2.41 15.62 37.17
N ILE A 818 3.02 15.14 36.09
CA ILE A 818 3.08 13.71 35.76
C ILE A 818 4.27 13.07 36.49
N SER A 819 4.05 11.88 37.05
CA SER A 819 5.07 11.11 37.77
C SER A 819 6.20 10.65 36.83
N PRO A 820 7.48 10.74 37.25
CA PRO A 820 8.61 10.16 36.52
C PRO A 820 8.42 8.69 36.15
N ALA A 821 7.81 7.90 37.02
CA ALA A 821 7.53 6.49 36.77
C ALA A 821 6.60 6.25 35.56
N GLU A 822 5.77 7.23 35.19
CA GLU A 822 4.90 7.13 34.02
C GLU A 822 5.61 7.48 32.71
N PHE A 823 6.58 8.42 32.73
CA PHE A 823 7.14 8.99 31.50
C PHE A 823 8.61 8.68 31.25
N ILE A 824 9.44 8.40 32.27
CA ILE A 824 10.85 8.06 32.06
C ILE A 824 11.01 6.78 31.23
N PRO A 825 10.29 5.66 31.50
CA PRO A 825 10.39 4.47 30.65
C PRO A 825 10.04 4.75 29.19
N LEU A 826 9.05 5.62 28.95
CA LEU A 826 8.66 6.05 27.61
C LEU A 826 9.76 6.88 26.95
N ALA A 827 10.39 7.77 27.70
CA ALA A 827 11.49 8.61 27.22
C ALA A 827 12.73 7.77 26.87
N GLU A 828 12.99 6.69 27.60
CA GLU A 828 14.08 5.75 27.31
C GLU A 828 13.81 4.98 26.02
N GLU A 829 12.63 4.38 25.88
CA GLU A 829 12.22 3.65 24.67
C GLU A 829 12.22 4.54 23.43
N SER A 830 11.77 5.80 23.57
CA SER A 830 11.70 6.76 22.47
C SER A 830 12.98 7.60 22.30
N ARG A 831 14.03 7.34 23.11
CA ARG A 831 15.29 8.11 23.18
C ARG A 831 15.16 9.60 23.53
N TYR A 832 13.97 10.06 23.96
CA TYR A 832 13.79 11.40 24.50
C TYR A 832 14.49 11.61 25.85
N ILE A 833 14.94 10.53 26.50
CA ILE A 833 15.75 10.60 27.71
C ILE A 833 17.08 11.34 27.49
N ASN A 834 17.64 11.31 26.27
CA ASN A 834 18.88 12.01 25.95
C ASN A 834 18.75 13.54 26.03
N PRO A 835 17.84 14.21 25.28
CA PRO A 835 17.64 15.65 25.42
C PRO A 835 17.13 16.04 26.82
N LEU A 836 16.34 15.19 27.48
CA LEU A 836 15.90 15.43 28.86
C LEU A 836 17.08 15.40 29.86
N GLY A 837 17.99 14.44 29.73
CA GLY A 837 19.19 14.36 30.55
C GLY A 837 20.10 15.57 30.39
N GLN A 838 20.26 16.07 29.16
CA GLN A 838 21.00 17.31 28.91
C GLN A 838 20.31 18.54 29.53
N PHE A 839 18.98 18.60 29.48
CA PHE A 839 18.19 19.63 30.16
C PHE A 839 18.38 19.58 31.69
N VAL A 840 18.24 18.39 32.29
CA VAL A 840 18.43 18.15 33.72
C VAL A 840 19.80 18.64 34.15
N PHE A 841 20.86 18.21 33.47
CA PHE A 841 22.23 18.58 33.80
C PHE A 841 22.44 20.09 33.72
N THR A 842 21.99 20.73 32.64
CA THR A 842 22.15 22.18 32.45
C THR A 842 21.42 22.98 33.53
N ARG A 843 20.21 22.57 33.91
CA ARG A 843 19.44 23.25 34.96
C ARG A 843 20.04 23.01 36.35
N ALA A 844 20.51 21.80 36.61
CA ALA A 844 21.19 21.44 37.85
C ALA A 844 22.43 22.29 38.10
N LEU A 845 23.26 22.55 37.07
CA LEU A 845 24.42 23.44 37.19
C LEU A 845 24.05 24.87 37.60
N GLN A 846 22.94 25.39 37.08
CA GLN A 846 22.46 26.75 37.41
C GLN A 846 22.04 26.84 38.88
N THR A 847 21.27 25.85 39.36
CA THR A 847 20.83 25.81 40.75
C THR A 847 22.00 25.56 41.70
N LEU A 848 22.91 24.66 41.35
CA LEU A 848 24.11 24.35 42.14
C LEU A 848 25.05 25.54 42.30
N SER A 849 25.23 26.34 41.24
CA SER A 849 26.01 27.59 41.32
C SER A 849 25.42 28.55 42.37
N THR A 850 24.09 28.62 42.46
CA THR A 850 23.39 29.46 43.44
C THR A 850 23.56 28.91 44.86
N LEU A 851 23.37 27.60 45.05
CA LEU A 851 23.56 26.92 46.34
C LEU A 851 24.98 27.12 46.87
N ARG A 852 26.01 26.97 46.02
CA ARG A 852 27.41 27.09 46.44
C ARG A 852 27.90 28.51 46.69
N THR A 853 27.33 29.49 45.99
CA THR A 853 27.72 30.90 46.19
C THR A 853 27.01 31.54 47.38
N GLN A 854 25.79 31.11 47.71
CA GLN A 854 24.95 31.78 48.70
C GLN A 854 24.82 31.03 50.03
N LEU A 855 25.02 29.70 50.06
CA LEU A 855 24.68 28.88 51.22
C LEU A 855 25.85 28.01 51.71
N ASP A 856 26.33 27.09 50.86
CA ASP A 856 27.40 26.16 51.24
C ASP A 856 28.38 25.94 50.08
N ALA A 857 29.61 26.42 50.23
CA ALA A 857 30.67 26.32 49.23
C ALA A 857 31.01 24.88 48.83
N ASN A 858 30.61 23.87 49.61
CA ASN A 858 30.83 22.44 49.36
C ASN A 858 29.57 21.66 48.96
N PHE A 859 28.43 22.32 48.75
CA PHE A 859 27.18 21.66 48.41
C PHE A 859 27.32 20.75 47.18
N GLN A 860 26.71 19.57 47.24
CA GLN A 860 26.69 18.60 46.14
C GLN A 860 25.26 18.33 45.67
N LEU A 861 25.11 18.07 44.37
CA LEU A 861 23.81 17.79 43.75
C LEU A 861 23.88 16.47 42.99
N SER A 862 23.01 15.54 43.36
CA SER A 862 22.83 14.26 42.70
C SER A 862 21.91 14.37 41.48
N ILE A 863 22.24 13.65 40.41
CA ILE A 863 21.46 13.58 39.17
C ILE A 863 21.38 12.13 38.70
N ASN A 864 20.16 11.64 38.48
CA ASN A 864 19.89 10.35 37.85
C ASN A 864 20.33 10.31 36.38
N VAL A 865 21.04 9.25 36.00
CA VAL A 865 21.51 9.02 34.63
C VAL A 865 21.01 7.68 34.10
N SER A 866 20.21 7.72 33.03
CA SER A 866 19.66 6.51 32.42
C SER A 866 20.73 5.66 31.72
N PRO A 867 20.61 4.32 31.74
CA PRO A 867 21.44 3.42 30.93
C PRO A 867 21.50 3.79 29.44
N VAL A 868 20.39 4.28 28.88
CA VAL A 868 20.29 4.66 27.46
C VAL A 868 21.20 5.85 27.12
N GLN A 869 21.45 6.73 28.10
CA GLN A 869 22.37 7.86 27.90
C GLN A 869 23.83 7.40 27.82
N PHE A 870 24.19 6.27 28.43
CA PHE A 870 25.54 5.71 28.32
C PHE A 870 25.73 4.96 27.00
N SER A 871 24.73 4.22 26.53
CA SER A 871 24.81 3.42 25.31
C SER A 871 24.64 4.23 24.02
N CYS A 872 24.06 5.44 24.07
CA CYS A 872 23.80 6.26 22.88
C CYS A 872 24.90 7.30 22.60
N LEU A 873 25.57 7.24 21.43
CA LEU A 873 26.66 8.16 21.08
C LEU A 873 26.28 9.65 21.17
N ASP A 874 25.07 10.03 20.80
CA ASP A 874 24.64 11.43 20.77
C ASP A 874 23.90 11.88 22.05
N SER A 875 24.11 11.20 23.18
CA SER A 875 23.42 11.51 24.44
C SER A 875 23.82 12.85 25.08
N GLY A 876 24.96 13.43 24.67
CA GLY A 876 25.51 14.67 25.23
C GLY A 876 26.29 14.49 26.53
N ILE A 877 26.30 13.29 27.13
CA ILE A 877 26.96 13.01 28.40
C ILE A 877 28.48 13.28 28.36
N ASP A 878 29.11 13.09 27.20
CA ASP A 878 30.54 13.35 27.01
C ASP A 878 30.89 14.85 27.16
N GLN A 879 29.90 15.75 27.07
CA GLN A 879 30.08 17.20 27.18
C GLN A 879 30.01 17.69 28.64
N TRP A 880 29.52 16.87 29.57
CA TRP A 880 29.27 17.27 30.95
C TRP A 880 30.50 17.81 31.69
N PRO A 881 31.70 17.19 31.60
CA PRO A 881 32.91 17.75 32.20
C PRO A 881 33.28 19.14 31.66
N THR A 882 33.01 19.39 30.38
CA THR A 882 33.27 20.69 29.73
C THR A 882 32.30 21.75 30.24
N LEU A 883 31.03 21.40 30.41
CA LEU A 883 30.00 22.29 30.95
C LEU A 883 30.25 22.66 32.42
N LEU A 884 30.69 21.70 33.24
CA LEU A 884 31.11 21.96 34.63
C LEU A 884 32.27 22.96 34.70
N LYS A 885 33.28 22.77 33.85
CA LYS A 885 34.42 23.68 33.75
C LYS A 885 33.99 25.08 33.30
N ALA A 886 33.06 25.18 32.34
CA ALA A 886 32.52 26.46 31.89
C ALA A 886 31.72 27.19 32.99
N ALA A 887 31.03 26.43 33.86
CA ALA A 887 30.30 26.95 35.02
C ALA A 887 31.19 27.27 36.23
N ASN A 888 32.51 27.04 36.14
CA ASN A 888 33.49 27.20 37.22
C ASN A 888 33.13 26.41 38.49
N LEU A 889 32.57 25.20 38.32
CA LEU A 889 32.22 24.28 39.39
C LEU A 889 33.21 23.10 39.41
N PRO A 890 33.64 22.62 40.60
CA PRO A 890 34.47 21.44 40.68
C PRO A 890 33.67 20.20 40.23
N PRO A 891 34.30 19.22 39.57
CA PRO A 891 33.62 18.01 39.13
C PRO A 891 32.90 17.24 40.26
N SER A 892 33.48 17.20 41.46
CA SER A 892 32.89 16.58 42.65
C SER A 892 31.64 17.28 43.18
N ALA A 893 31.24 18.42 42.60
CA ALA A 893 29.99 19.10 42.95
C ALA A 893 28.74 18.37 42.41
N ILE A 894 28.91 17.48 41.44
CA ILE A 894 27.82 16.65 40.90
C ILE A 894 28.09 15.19 41.23
N VAL A 895 27.06 14.51 41.73
CA VAL A 895 27.02 13.07 41.90
C VAL A 895 26.15 12.48 40.80
N ALA A 896 26.69 11.60 39.97
CA ALA A 896 25.90 10.87 38.99
C ALA A 896 25.31 9.62 39.64
N GLU A 897 23.99 9.48 39.62
CA GLU A 897 23.30 8.30 40.15
C GLU A 897 22.97 7.34 39.01
N ILE A 898 23.38 6.09 39.17
CA ILE A 898 23.17 5.03 38.19
C ILE A 898 22.56 3.79 38.84
N THR A 899 21.67 3.10 38.13
CA THR A 899 21.07 1.88 38.63
C THR A 899 22.04 0.70 38.58
N GLU A 900 21.85 -0.27 39.47
CA GLU A 900 22.68 -1.48 39.58
C GLU A 900 22.80 -2.25 38.25
N GLY A 901 21.72 -2.33 37.47
CA GLY A 901 21.68 -3.06 36.20
C GLY A 901 22.64 -2.53 35.14
N LEU A 902 23.03 -1.25 35.22
CA LEU A 902 24.02 -0.67 34.31
C LEU A 902 25.40 -1.32 34.47
N MET A 903 25.71 -1.85 35.66
CA MET A 903 27.01 -2.48 35.94
C MET A 903 27.20 -3.81 35.20
N ILE A 904 26.11 -4.51 34.91
CA ILE A 904 26.12 -5.84 34.28
C ILE A 904 26.10 -5.73 32.74
N ALA A 905 26.01 -4.50 32.19
CA ALA A 905 25.96 -4.27 30.76
C ALA A 905 27.32 -4.59 30.09
N PRO A 906 27.37 -5.52 29.11
CA PRO A 906 28.60 -5.93 28.43
C PRO A 906 29.11 -4.93 27.39
N GLU A 907 28.41 -3.81 27.16
CA GLU A 907 28.74 -2.86 26.10
C GLU A 907 29.97 -2.02 26.42
N GLN A 908 30.98 -2.11 25.55
CA GLN A 908 32.28 -1.43 25.69
C GLN A 908 32.14 0.09 25.79
N LEU A 909 31.16 0.70 25.11
CA LEU A 909 30.91 2.14 25.13
C LEU A 909 30.44 2.62 26.51
N THR A 910 29.50 1.90 27.13
CA THR A 910 28.97 2.20 28.47
C THR A 910 30.10 2.21 29.49
N GLN A 911 30.94 1.17 29.48
CA GLN A 911 32.10 1.06 30.36
C GLN A 911 33.13 2.18 30.14
N GLN A 912 33.38 2.54 28.88
CA GLN A 912 34.31 3.63 28.54
C GLN A 912 33.82 4.98 29.08
N ARG A 913 32.53 5.28 28.94
CA ARG A 913 31.94 6.55 29.40
C ARG A 913 31.82 6.64 30.91
N LEU A 914 31.47 5.54 31.56
CA LEU A 914 31.46 5.48 33.02
C LEU A 914 32.86 5.80 33.57
N LYS A 915 33.90 5.16 33.03
CA LYS A 915 35.30 5.46 33.39
C LYS A 915 35.70 6.90 33.06
N ALA A 916 35.21 7.47 31.97
CA ALA A 916 35.50 8.85 31.59
C ALA A 916 34.86 9.87 32.56
N LEU A 917 33.63 9.61 33.02
CA LEU A 917 32.97 10.43 34.03
C LEU A 917 33.72 10.40 35.36
N VAL A 918 34.04 9.21 35.87
CA VAL A 918 34.83 9.06 37.12
C VAL A 918 36.19 9.75 36.98
N LYS A 919 36.90 9.53 35.86
CA LYS A 919 38.21 10.18 35.61
C LYS A 919 38.12 11.71 35.52
N SER A 920 36.95 12.27 35.21
CA SER A 920 36.74 13.71 35.23
C SER A 920 36.72 14.29 36.66
N GLY A 921 36.55 13.44 37.68
CA GLY A 921 36.43 13.81 39.09
C GLY A 921 35.00 14.01 39.57
N MET A 922 34.00 13.66 38.75
CA MET A 922 32.60 13.57 39.21
C MET A 922 32.44 12.37 40.12
N GLU A 923 31.63 12.52 41.17
CA GLU A 923 31.32 11.43 42.10
C GLU A 923 30.21 10.54 41.54
N LEU A 924 30.18 9.27 41.94
CA LEU A 924 29.23 8.28 41.45
C LEU A 924 28.46 7.62 42.61
N ALA A 925 27.15 7.51 42.46
CA ALA A 925 26.28 6.81 43.39
C ALA A 925 25.59 5.62 42.69
N LEU A 926 25.54 4.49 43.39
CA LEU A 926 24.73 3.34 43.00
C LEU A 926 23.33 3.45 43.58
N ASP A 927 22.34 3.52 42.70
CA ASP A 927 20.93 3.66 43.02
C ASP A 927 20.19 2.32 43.01
N ASP A 928 19.07 2.25 43.75
CA ASP A 928 18.19 1.07 43.90
C ASP A 928 18.89 -0.24 44.34
N PHE A 929 19.98 -0.15 45.12
CA PHE A 929 20.82 -1.30 45.45
C PHE A 929 20.06 -2.37 46.25
N GLY A 930 20.12 -3.62 45.77
CA GLY A 930 19.53 -4.80 46.42
C GLY A 930 18.20 -5.27 45.81
N THR A 931 17.63 -4.53 44.87
CA THR A 931 16.39 -4.90 44.16
C THR A 931 16.65 -5.80 42.93
N GLY A 932 17.91 -6.02 42.55
CA GLY A 932 18.34 -6.76 41.35
C GLY A 932 19.37 -7.87 41.58
N TYR A 933 20.09 -8.27 40.51
CA TYR A 933 21.12 -9.31 40.55
C TYR A 933 22.47 -8.73 41.03
N SER A 934 22.67 -8.63 42.34
CA SER A 934 23.89 -8.04 42.89
C SER A 934 25.10 -8.94 42.72
N SER A 935 26.03 -8.51 41.86
CA SER A 935 27.36 -9.12 41.75
C SER A 935 28.36 -8.27 42.54
N LEU A 936 28.71 -8.78 43.72
CA LEU A 936 29.75 -8.21 44.59
C LEU A 936 31.10 -8.03 43.85
N ALA A 937 31.38 -8.87 42.86
CA ALA A 937 32.57 -8.77 42.05
C ALA A 937 32.60 -7.51 41.18
N TYR A 938 31.45 -7.04 40.68
CA TYR A 938 31.37 -5.79 39.93
C TYR A 938 31.43 -4.57 40.84
N LEU A 939 30.80 -4.65 42.03
CA LEU A 939 30.91 -3.59 43.04
C LEU A 939 32.37 -3.33 43.44
N GLN A 940 33.18 -4.38 43.59
CA GLN A 940 34.60 -4.26 43.91
C GLN A 940 35.44 -3.60 42.80
N GLN A 941 35.03 -3.72 41.54
CA GLN A 941 35.77 -3.20 40.39
C GLN A 941 35.42 -1.75 40.03
N MET A 942 34.40 -1.18 40.69
CA MET A 942 33.87 0.13 40.36
C MET A 942 34.34 1.18 41.37
N ASP A 943 34.82 2.30 40.85
CA ASP A 943 35.20 3.48 41.63
C ASP A 943 33.93 4.32 41.94
N ALA A 944 33.01 3.78 42.75
CA ALA A 944 31.87 4.53 43.29
C ALA A 944 32.24 5.26 44.59
N ASP A 945 31.45 6.27 44.93
CA ASP A 945 31.57 7.03 46.18
C ASP A 945 30.41 6.76 47.13
N TYR A 946 29.21 6.53 46.58
CA TYR A 946 27.99 6.30 47.35
C TYR A 946 27.24 5.04 46.95
N LEU A 947 26.56 4.46 47.93
CA LEU A 947 25.56 3.41 47.74
C LEU A 947 24.24 3.86 48.35
N LYS A 948 23.17 3.86 47.55
CA LYS A 948 21.82 4.24 47.96
C LYS A 948 21.02 2.96 48.24
N ILE A 949 20.47 2.84 49.44
CA ILE A 949 19.61 1.72 49.85
C ILE A 949 18.18 2.05 49.44
N ASP A 950 17.60 1.18 48.60
CA ASP A 950 16.23 1.34 48.11
C ASP A 950 15.21 1.39 49.26
N LYS A 951 14.19 2.23 49.08
CA LYS A 951 13.09 2.43 50.02
C LYS A 951 12.44 1.13 50.48
N CYS A 952 12.31 0.10 49.63
CA CYS A 952 11.64 -1.15 50.00
C CYS A 952 12.30 -1.87 51.19
N PHE A 953 13.61 -1.66 51.40
CA PHE A 953 14.34 -2.18 52.56
C PHE A 953 14.19 -1.30 53.81
N VAL A 954 13.87 -0.02 53.64
CA VAL A 954 13.72 0.96 54.72
C VAL A 954 12.29 1.02 55.25
N ASP A 955 11.28 0.78 54.39
CA ASP A 955 9.86 0.92 54.72
C ASP A 955 9.44 0.15 55.97
N ASN A 956 9.99 -1.04 56.17
CA ASN A 956 9.57 -1.96 57.23
C ASN A 956 10.57 -2.09 58.39
N ILE A 957 11.64 -1.29 58.47
CA ILE A 957 12.67 -1.49 59.52
C ILE A 957 12.11 -1.27 60.93
N GLN A 958 12.38 -2.24 61.80
CA GLN A 958 12.01 -2.23 63.21
C GLN A 958 13.12 -2.85 64.05
N ALA A 959 13.21 -2.49 65.33
CA ALA A 959 14.22 -3.06 66.21
C ALA A 959 14.11 -4.60 66.26
N GLY A 960 15.15 -5.27 65.75
CA GLY A 960 15.26 -6.74 65.78
C GLY A 960 14.61 -7.50 64.61
N ASN A 961 14.09 -6.81 63.58
CA ASN A 961 13.54 -7.49 62.40
C ASN A 961 14.59 -7.78 61.31
N GLN A 962 14.21 -8.60 60.33
CA GLN A 962 15.11 -9.03 59.24
C GLN A 962 15.52 -7.87 58.32
N ASP A 963 14.62 -6.92 58.04
CA ASP A 963 14.91 -5.77 57.16
C ASP A 963 16.02 -4.88 57.76
N LEU A 964 15.99 -4.63 59.07
CA LEU A 964 17.06 -3.89 59.76
C LEU A 964 18.40 -4.65 59.71
N ALA A 965 18.37 -5.98 59.82
CA ALA A 965 19.58 -6.80 59.71
C ALA A 965 20.18 -6.75 58.29
N LEU A 966 19.33 -6.71 57.26
CA LEU A 966 19.73 -6.56 55.87
C LEU A 966 20.35 -5.19 55.60
N CYS A 967 19.70 -4.10 56.04
CA CYS A 967 20.26 -2.75 55.98
C CYS A 967 21.64 -2.67 56.66
N LYS A 968 21.78 -3.27 57.86
CA LYS A 968 23.07 -3.33 58.56
C LYS A 968 24.14 -4.08 57.76
N ALA A 969 23.79 -5.19 57.11
CA ALA A 969 24.71 -5.95 56.28
C ALA A 969 25.17 -5.12 55.05
N ILE A 970 24.23 -4.46 54.36
CA ILE A 970 24.52 -3.58 53.22
C ILE A 970 25.43 -2.42 53.64
N ILE A 971 25.13 -1.74 54.75
CA ILE A 971 25.93 -0.63 55.26
C ILE A 971 27.35 -1.08 55.59
N THR A 972 27.46 -2.18 56.35
CA THR A 972 28.77 -2.71 56.74
C THR A 972 29.60 -3.07 55.51
N MET A 973 28.99 -3.70 54.51
CA MET A 973 29.64 -4.05 53.25
C MET A 973 30.12 -2.81 52.49
N ALA A 974 29.26 -1.82 52.31
CA ALA A 974 29.58 -0.58 51.59
C ALA A 974 30.80 0.12 52.22
N HIS A 975 30.82 0.23 53.55
CA HIS A 975 31.95 0.82 54.28
C HIS A 975 33.26 0.04 54.12
N GLN A 976 33.22 -1.29 54.01
CA GLN A 976 34.44 -2.09 53.74
C GLN A 976 35.01 -1.82 52.34
N PHE A 977 34.19 -1.38 51.39
CA PHE A 977 34.62 -0.94 50.07
C PHE A 977 34.97 0.56 50.01
N GLY A 978 34.89 1.28 51.14
CA GLY A 978 35.15 2.72 51.21
C GLY A 978 34.02 3.60 50.68
N LEU A 979 32.83 3.03 50.43
CA LEU A 979 31.64 3.74 49.98
C LEU A 979 30.92 4.37 51.18
N LYS A 980 30.31 5.53 50.99
CA LYS A 980 29.34 6.09 51.95
C LYS A 980 27.92 5.66 51.61
N VAL A 981 27.03 5.60 52.59
CA VAL A 981 25.68 5.04 52.41
C VAL A 981 24.60 6.11 52.57
N ILE A 982 23.65 6.10 51.65
CA ILE A 982 22.46 6.96 51.67
C ILE A 982 21.24 6.05 51.80
N ALA A 983 20.47 6.18 52.89
CA ALA A 983 19.23 5.43 53.05
C ALA A 983 18.03 6.24 52.53
N GLU A 984 17.25 5.65 51.62
CA GLU A 984 16.09 6.31 51.02
C GLU A 984 14.77 5.95 51.69
N GLY A 985 13.77 6.82 51.51
CA GLY A 985 12.42 6.55 51.99
C GLY A 985 12.28 6.64 53.52
N ILE A 986 13.13 7.41 54.20
CA ILE A 986 12.97 7.67 55.63
C ILE A 986 11.73 8.54 55.86
N GLU A 987 10.69 7.98 56.48
CA GLU A 987 9.43 8.66 56.73
C GLU A 987 9.19 8.95 58.22
N THR A 988 9.86 8.22 59.11
CA THR A 988 9.63 8.30 60.57
C THR A 988 10.93 8.57 61.36
N PRO A 989 10.85 9.30 62.50
CA PRO A 989 12.00 9.50 63.38
C PRO A 989 12.61 8.18 63.89
N GLU A 990 11.78 7.16 64.09
CA GLU A 990 12.21 5.83 64.53
C GLU A 990 13.13 5.16 63.49
N GLN A 991 12.76 5.22 62.19
CA GLN A 991 13.61 4.75 61.10
C GLN A 991 14.95 5.48 61.07
N GLN A 992 14.93 6.82 61.23
CA GLN A 992 16.15 7.63 61.29
C GLN A 992 17.08 7.19 62.42
N GLN A 993 16.55 7.00 63.63
CA GLN A 993 17.34 6.57 64.79
C GLN A 993 17.93 5.17 64.61
N LEU A 994 17.16 4.24 64.05
CA LEU A 994 17.64 2.88 63.77
C LEU A 994 18.78 2.88 62.75
N LEU A 995 18.65 3.64 61.66
CA LEU A 995 19.66 3.77 60.60
C LEU A 995 20.94 4.46 61.12
N LEU A 996 20.80 5.52 61.92
CA LEU A 996 21.94 6.16 62.59
C LEU A 996 22.64 5.19 63.55
N GLY A 997 21.87 4.42 64.33
CA GLY A 997 22.41 3.45 65.30
C GLY A 997 23.18 2.28 64.68
N ILE A 998 22.97 1.99 63.40
CA ILE A 998 23.73 0.98 62.64
C ILE A 998 24.82 1.59 61.75
N GLY A 999 25.03 2.91 61.83
CA GLY A 999 26.13 3.62 61.16
C GLY A 999 25.83 4.13 59.74
N CYS A 1000 24.57 4.36 59.37
CA CYS A 1000 24.26 4.98 58.08
C CYS A 1000 24.76 6.44 58.02
N ASP A 1001 25.40 6.85 56.91
CA ASP A 1001 26.02 8.18 56.78
C ASP A 1001 24.98 9.27 56.46
N TYR A 1002 24.12 9.02 55.47
CA TYR A 1002 23.13 9.98 54.99
C TYR A 1002 21.72 9.39 54.94
N GLY A 1003 20.72 10.26 55.02
CA GLY A 1003 19.31 9.91 54.93
C GLY A 1003 18.54 10.81 53.98
N GLN A 1004 17.62 10.21 53.23
CA GLN A 1004 16.73 10.89 52.31
C GLN A 1004 15.30 10.36 52.50
N GLY A 1005 14.31 11.25 52.54
CA GLY A 1005 12.92 10.82 52.69
C GLY A 1005 11.98 11.94 53.14
N TYR A 1006 10.70 11.59 53.28
CA TYR A 1006 9.65 12.56 53.58
C TYR A 1006 9.66 13.06 55.02
N LEU A 1007 10.40 12.40 55.91
CA LEU A 1007 10.69 12.92 57.25
C LEU A 1007 11.37 14.30 57.18
N PHE A 1008 12.31 14.47 56.25
CA PHE A 1008 13.09 15.70 56.11
C PHE A 1008 12.37 16.70 55.19
N ALA A 1009 12.10 16.28 53.96
CA ALA A 1009 11.38 17.06 52.98
C ALA A 1009 10.87 16.17 51.84
N LYS A 1010 9.67 16.48 51.35
CA LYS A 1010 9.24 16.01 50.02
C LYS A 1010 10.07 16.71 48.95
N PRO A 1011 10.14 16.18 47.71
CA PRO A 1011 10.72 16.93 46.59
C PRO A 1011 10.06 18.30 46.44
N LEU A 1012 10.86 19.38 46.47
CA LEU A 1012 10.39 20.76 46.45
C LEU A 1012 10.79 21.48 45.15
N PRO A 1013 9.98 22.42 44.64
CA PRO A 1013 10.44 23.36 43.63
C PRO A 1013 11.66 24.15 44.10
N GLU A 1014 12.52 24.57 43.17
CA GLU A 1014 13.77 25.28 43.42
C GLU A 1014 13.68 26.39 44.49
N GLN A 1015 12.71 27.29 44.38
CA GLN A 1015 12.57 28.41 45.32
C GLN A 1015 12.26 27.96 46.76
N GLN A 1016 11.44 26.92 46.91
CA GLN A 1016 11.08 26.38 48.23
C GLN A 1016 12.25 25.60 48.82
N PHE A 1017 13.00 24.88 47.98
CA PHE A 1017 14.20 24.18 48.40
C PHE A 1017 15.29 25.14 48.90
N LEU A 1018 15.57 26.23 48.17
CA LEU A 1018 16.54 27.24 48.60
C LEU A 1018 16.19 27.85 49.97
N ALA A 1019 14.90 28.10 50.21
CA ALA A 1019 14.42 28.61 51.50
C ALA A 1019 14.58 27.59 52.65
N LEU A 1020 14.40 26.30 52.38
CA LEU A 1020 14.62 25.23 53.35
C LEU A 1020 16.09 25.20 53.81
N VAL A 1021 17.02 25.23 52.85
CA VAL A 1021 18.46 25.19 53.13
C VAL A 1021 18.91 26.46 53.87
N SER A 1022 18.42 27.65 53.50
CA SER A 1022 18.77 28.92 54.16
C SER A 1022 18.31 29.02 55.62
N ASN A 1023 17.17 28.42 55.96
CA ASN A 1023 16.61 28.46 57.31
C ASN A 1023 17.36 27.55 58.29
N GLN A 1024 18.04 26.50 57.80
CA GLN A 1024 18.94 25.69 58.62
C GLN A 1024 20.22 26.45 58.98
N SER A 1025 20.76 27.27 58.07
CA SER A 1025 21.97 28.07 58.31
C SER A 1025 21.79 29.17 59.37
N THR A 1026 20.55 29.55 59.69
CA THR A 1026 20.22 30.61 60.67
C THR A 1026 19.90 30.08 62.08
N THR A 1027 19.79 28.75 62.26
CA THR A 1027 19.51 28.14 63.58
C THR A 1027 20.75 27.67 64.33
N THR A 1028 21.93 27.78 63.72
CA THR A 1028 23.23 27.37 64.29
C THR A 1028 24.21 28.53 64.53
N SER A 1029 23.74 29.78 64.52
CA SER A 1029 24.53 30.97 64.93
C SER A 1029 24.20 31.44 66.34
#